data_AF-A0A539E2B4-F1
#
_entry.id   AF-A0A539E2B4-F1
#
_cell.length_a   1.000
_cell.length_b   1.000
_cell.length_c   1.000
_cell.angle_alpha   90.00
_cell.angle_beta   90.00
_cell.angle_gamma   90.00
#
_symmetry.space_group_name_H-M   'P 1'
#
loop_
_entity.id
_entity.type
_entity.pdbx_description
1 polymer ?
#
loop_
_entity_poly.entity_id
_entity_poly.type
_entity_poly.pdbx_seq_one_letter_code
_entity_poly.pdbx_strand_id
1 'polypeptide(L)'
;MTTKREAWATSVVLADGESAYLRPIQSADAPTLLAFHERQPRENLYRRFFSPKPTLNDTELRHFTEVDFVDRVALVLEIRGEFVAWASYERWPGRRDADVAFMVDDAHQGKGIATLLLEHLAAIARTNGIHRFTADVLADNRPMLSVFAKAGWPIRRHFDSGVMDLEFTLDDTAAFVDSVEQREQRADSRSVARLLLPRSIAVIGASDRIGSIGRELWQNVTHGFDLPVFPVNPNHATIGGVHAYPTVGDIEEDIWLAVIACPVDDLLDVIEQCIERRVRGAVIVTAVDGAGIDMVAVVDRARRHGMRIIGAASMGIATGRTPGASGVQAALVPVDLPPGRIAVSMQSGSLGASLLQLARQMGMGLSWFVSLGDKSDVSGNDLLQFWEDDDATSVIAIYTETFGNPRKFARIARRVGRRRPIVAIRTGDAGRGAATAALYEQTGVVEVPTVRSMLDTARVLASQPIPAGPRVAIISNSRSPGVLARAALTNAGLTVVESPIALDWRAAPAEFGPAVRAAIESATVDAVLVIHAPPIVSAEAPVAEVDAAAAGSLKPVVAVMLGRDDGPIQPGSAVPTFSFPEPAAAVLGRMWRYRRWLDSEAAAPLPSPADLGVEPGIVATLIADVLDRGDQTPSLDDCRAILMAYGLSVPDSIRLDHPTPESAVAAAATLGYPVAMKSTRRRAGRSVEAGVALDLPDDHGVADALGVMRTSLGDDADVVVLQSMVSPGVDVRIRCTTDERLGALLTFGLGGMTADAIGDETSRLVPVSPAAAENLVLASRANVALQSAGIATDALVDTIVRVAQLMADHPEIAVLDINPAIVSGRGCQIADAEMVLSENSTPDAAMRRLI
;
A
#
# COMPACT_ATOMS: atom_id res chain seq x y z
N MET A 1 -4.26 11.44 -26.03
CA MET A 1 -2.84 11.77 -25.81
C MET A 1 -2.79 13.08 -25.05
N THR A 2 -2.82 13.00 -23.72
CA THR A 2 -2.53 14.12 -22.81
C THR A 2 -1.14 14.63 -23.17
N THR A 3 -0.98 15.94 -23.37
CA THR A 3 0.36 16.48 -23.68
C THR A 3 1.28 16.20 -22.49
N LYS A 4 2.58 15.90 -22.71
CA LYS A 4 3.56 15.65 -21.62
C LYS A 4 3.51 16.70 -20.50
N ARG A 5 3.10 17.94 -20.84
CA ARG A 5 2.89 19.06 -19.90
C ARG A 5 1.75 18.82 -18.91
N GLU A 6 0.60 18.32 -19.35
CA GLU A 6 -0.54 18.04 -18.47
C GLU A 6 -0.23 16.92 -17.47
N ALA A 7 0.66 15.99 -17.83
CA ALA A 7 1.03 14.86 -16.98
C ALA A 7 1.81 15.22 -15.70
N TRP A 8 2.37 16.44 -15.62
CA TRP A 8 3.13 16.92 -14.46
C TRP A 8 2.35 17.89 -13.57
N ALA A 9 1.13 18.27 -13.96
CA ALA A 9 0.26 19.06 -13.10
C ALA A 9 -0.42 18.15 -12.06
N THR A 10 -0.36 18.53 -10.79
CA THR A 10 -0.93 17.72 -9.71
C THR A 10 -1.19 18.54 -8.45
N SER A 11 -2.19 18.13 -7.68
CA SER A 11 -2.39 18.66 -6.33
C SER A 11 -1.47 17.93 -5.35
N VAL A 12 -0.89 18.68 -4.42
CA VAL A 12 0.05 18.19 -3.40
C VAL A 12 -0.35 18.70 -2.01
N VAL A 13 0.17 18.06 -0.96
CA VAL A 13 0.01 18.53 0.42
C VAL A 13 1.34 19.07 0.92
N LEU A 14 1.29 20.26 1.51
CA LEU A 14 2.43 20.93 2.13
C LEU A 14 2.69 20.41 3.54
N ALA A 15 3.84 20.75 4.10
CA ALA A 15 4.24 20.26 5.41
C ALA A 15 3.28 20.68 6.54
N ASP A 16 2.51 21.75 6.38
CA ASP A 16 1.49 22.22 7.32
C ASP A 16 0.10 21.59 7.10
N GLY A 17 -0.04 20.68 6.13
CA GLY A 17 -1.29 20.03 5.76
C GLY A 17 -2.18 20.87 4.84
N GLU A 18 -1.72 22.02 4.34
CA GLU A 18 -2.42 22.79 3.31
C GLU A 18 -2.24 22.13 1.94
N SER A 19 -3.33 22.06 1.16
CA SER A 19 -3.23 21.62 -0.25
C SER A 19 -2.69 22.75 -1.12
N ALA A 20 -1.88 22.40 -2.11
CA ALA A 20 -1.34 23.29 -3.12
C ALA A 20 -1.45 22.66 -4.51
N TYR A 21 -1.39 23.46 -5.56
CA TYR A 21 -1.42 23.01 -6.94
C TYR A 21 -0.06 23.23 -7.60
N LEU A 22 0.56 22.14 -8.02
CA LEU A 22 1.82 22.16 -8.75
C LEU A 22 1.52 22.02 -10.24
N ARG A 23 2.10 22.87 -11.08
CA ARG A 23 1.94 22.79 -12.53
C ARG A 23 3.19 23.26 -13.28
N PRO A 24 3.38 22.84 -14.54
CA PRO A 24 4.38 23.47 -15.40
C PRO A 24 4.09 24.96 -15.60
N ILE A 25 5.16 25.74 -15.74
CA ILE A 25 5.04 27.14 -16.13
C ILE A 25 4.53 27.27 -17.57
N GLN A 26 3.84 28.37 -17.87
CA GLN A 26 3.39 28.72 -19.20
C GLN A 26 3.96 30.08 -19.61
N SER A 27 4.10 30.34 -20.91
CA SER A 27 4.54 31.65 -21.41
C SER A 27 3.62 32.79 -20.93
N ALA A 28 2.33 32.50 -20.77
CA ALA A 28 1.32 33.42 -20.24
C ALA A 28 1.55 33.80 -18.76
N ASP A 29 2.37 33.06 -18.00
CA ASP A 29 2.67 33.37 -16.60
C ASP A 29 3.68 34.53 -16.44
N ALA A 30 4.26 35.06 -17.52
CA ALA A 30 5.29 36.09 -17.44
C ALA A 30 4.88 37.32 -16.59
N PRO A 31 3.65 37.88 -16.70
CA PRO A 31 3.23 38.98 -15.84
C PRO A 31 3.12 38.57 -14.36
N THR A 32 2.62 37.36 -14.09
CA THR A 32 2.47 36.81 -12.74
C THR A 32 3.83 36.53 -12.10
N LEU A 33 4.78 35.98 -12.86
CA LEU A 33 6.15 35.76 -12.43
C LEU A 33 6.87 37.08 -12.11
N LEU A 34 6.66 38.13 -12.93
CA LEU A 34 7.20 39.46 -12.66
C LEU A 34 6.65 40.02 -11.35
N ALA A 35 5.33 40.00 -11.16
CA ALA A 35 4.69 40.48 -9.94
C ALA A 35 5.16 39.68 -8.70
N PHE A 36 5.31 38.36 -8.84
CA PHE A 36 5.86 37.49 -7.81
C PHE A 36 7.32 37.85 -7.48
N HIS A 37 8.16 38.17 -8.47
CA HIS A 37 9.55 38.57 -8.28
C HIS A 37 9.66 39.92 -7.58
N GLU A 38 8.91 40.92 -8.03
CA GLU A 38 8.97 42.29 -7.52
C GLU A 38 8.49 42.42 -6.06
N ARG A 39 7.59 41.54 -5.61
CA ARG A 39 7.13 41.52 -4.21
C ARG A 39 8.11 40.85 -3.23
N GLN A 40 9.16 40.19 -3.72
CA GLN A 40 10.10 39.50 -2.83
C GLN A 40 11.01 40.49 -2.06
N PRO A 41 11.39 40.16 -0.82
CA PRO A 41 12.38 40.93 -0.08
C PRO A 41 13.71 41.05 -0.85
N ARG A 42 14.32 42.23 -0.82
CA ARG A 42 15.59 42.51 -1.52
C ARG A 42 16.71 41.54 -1.15
N GLU A 43 16.74 41.08 0.10
CA GLU A 43 17.71 40.10 0.59
C GLU A 43 17.54 38.73 -0.08
N ASN A 44 16.30 38.29 -0.30
CA ASN A 44 16.02 37.02 -0.99
C ASN A 44 16.44 37.09 -2.46
N LEU A 45 16.18 38.22 -3.13
CA LEU A 45 16.64 38.46 -4.51
C LEU A 45 18.17 38.49 -4.60
N TYR A 46 18.85 39.15 -3.67
CA TYR A 46 20.31 39.16 -3.62
C TYR A 46 20.88 37.76 -3.43
N ARG A 47 20.32 36.96 -2.51
CA ARG A 47 20.76 35.58 -2.26
C ARG A 47 20.54 34.65 -3.46
N ARG A 48 19.54 34.92 -4.30
CA ARG A 48 19.23 34.13 -5.50
C ARG A 48 20.09 34.49 -6.70
N PHE A 49 20.35 35.78 -6.92
CA PHE A 49 21.02 36.31 -8.12
C PHE A 49 22.45 36.80 -7.87
N PHE A 50 22.95 36.68 -6.64
CA PHE A 50 24.29 37.11 -6.22
C PHE A 50 24.56 38.60 -6.52
N SER A 51 23.48 39.37 -6.76
CA SER A 51 23.49 40.76 -7.19
C SER A 51 22.12 41.40 -6.95
N PRO A 52 22.04 42.73 -6.76
CA PRO A 52 20.77 43.43 -6.64
C PRO A 52 19.98 43.34 -7.96
N LYS A 53 18.87 42.58 -7.95
CA LYS A 53 18.02 42.37 -9.13
C LYS A 53 16.54 42.61 -8.80
N PRO A 54 16.11 43.89 -8.66
CA PRO A 54 14.76 44.22 -8.19
C PRO A 54 13.64 43.93 -9.20
N THR A 55 13.97 43.82 -10.49
CA THR A 55 13.03 43.51 -11.58
C THR A 55 13.65 42.51 -12.55
N LEU A 56 12.81 41.85 -13.35
CA LEU A 56 13.22 41.05 -14.50
C LEU A 56 12.96 41.83 -15.79
N ASN A 57 13.83 41.68 -16.79
CA ASN A 57 13.59 42.24 -18.12
C ASN A 57 12.83 41.24 -19.03
N ASP A 58 12.32 41.71 -20.16
CA ASP A 58 11.54 40.89 -21.09
C ASP A 58 12.27 39.62 -21.59
N THR A 59 13.59 39.71 -21.76
CA THR A 59 14.41 38.56 -22.19
C THR A 59 14.50 37.51 -21.10
N GLU A 60 14.65 37.92 -19.84
CA GLU A 60 14.69 37.03 -18.68
C GLU A 60 13.32 36.39 -18.42
N LEU A 61 12.25 37.17 -18.55
CA LEU A 61 10.89 36.65 -18.42
C LEU A 61 10.62 35.57 -19.47
N ARG A 62 10.95 35.82 -20.75
CA ARG A 62 10.87 34.78 -21.79
C ARG A 62 11.75 33.58 -21.48
N HIS A 63 12.98 33.79 -21.01
CA HIS A 63 13.88 32.68 -20.64
C HIS A 63 13.28 31.78 -19.56
N PHE A 64 12.61 32.35 -18.55
CA PHE A 64 12.04 31.59 -17.45
C PHE A 64 10.66 30.98 -17.75
N THR A 65 9.91 31.51 -18.71
CA THR A 65 8.54 31.03 -19.02
C THR A 65 8.42 30.24 -20.33
N GLU A 66 9.32 30.45 -21.30
CA GLU A 66 9.36 29.75 -22.59
C GLU A 66 10.37 28.60 -22.57
N VAL A 67 10.00 27.51 -21.90
CA VAL A 67 10.85 26.33 -21.70
C VAL A 67 10.42 25.13 -22.58
N ASP A 68 11.39 24.30 -22.97
CA ASP A 68 11.19 23.15 -23.88
C ASP A 68 10.73 21.87 -23.17
N PHE A 69 10.83 21.84 -21.84
CA PHE A 69 10.50 20.70 -20.98
C PHE A 69 11.38 19.45 -21.16
N VAL A 70 12.55 19.62 -21.76
CA VAL A 70 13.56 18.58 -21.94
C VAL A 70 14.87 19.04 -21.27
N ASP A 71 15.47 20.09 -21.82
CA ASP A 71 16.71 20.68 -21.34
C ASP A 71 16.45 21.81 -20.35
N ARG A 72 15.31 22.49 -20.49
CA ARG A 72 14.83 23.48 -19.53
C ARG A 72 13.44 23.09 -19.06
N VAL A 73 13.26 22.99 -17.75
CA VAL A 73 11.96 22.73 -17.11
C VAL A 73 11.74 23.75 -16.03
N ALA A 74 10.53 24.27 -15.93
CA ALA A 74 10.13 25.13 -14.83
C ALA A 74 8.72 24.75 -14.32
N LEU A 75 8.58 24.75 -13.01
CA LEU A 75 7.38 24.42 -12.25
C LEU A 75 6.95 25.61 -11.41
N VAL A 76 5.64 25.75 -11.24
CA VAL A 76 4.98 26.74 -10.41
C VAL A 76 4.20 26.00 -9.32
N LEU A 77 4.23 26.53 -8.10
CA LEU A 77 3.31 26.12 -7.04
C LEU A 77 2.33 27.26 -6.77
N GLU A 78 1.04 26.91 -6.70
CA GLU A 78 -0.05 27.80 -6.35
C GLU A 78 -0.72 27.34 -5.05
N ILE A 79 -1.10 28.28 -4.19
CA ILE A 79 -1.94 28.03 -3.00
C ILE A 79 -3.18 28.89 -3.14
N ARG A 80 -4.37 28.28 -3.18
CA ARG A 80 -5.65 29.01 -3.35
C ARG A 80 -5.67 29.88 -4.61
N GLY A 81 -5.06 29.38 -5.69
CA GLY A 81 -4.92 30.09 -6.97
C GLY A 81 -3.88 31.21 -6.97
N GLU A 82 -3.18 31.47 -5.87
CA GLU A 82 -2.10 32.45 -5.79
C GLU A 82 -0.76 31.82 -6.15
N PHE A 83 0.03 32.45 -7.03
CA PHE A 83 1.39 32.04 -7.38
C PHE A 83 2.32 32.25 -6.17
N VAL A 84 2.82 31.18 -5.57
CA VAL A 84 3.63 31.26 -4.32
C VAL A 84 5.06 30.78 -4.48
N ALA A 85 5.37 30.00 -5.51
CA ALA A 85 6.74 29.55 -5.75
C ALA A 85 7.00 29.20 -7.20
N TRP A 86 8.26 29.32 -7.57
CA TRP A 86 8.80 28.95 -8.88
C TRP A 86 10.09 28.16 -8.69
N ALA A 87 10.27 27.11 -9.49
CA ALA A 87 11.52 26.36 -9.53
C ALA A 87 11.82 25.87 -10.94
N SER A 88 13.09 25.76 -11.30
CA SER A 88 13.52 25.30 -12.61
C SER A 88 14.80 24.48 -12.55
N TYR A 89 15.03 23.69 -13.60
CA TYR A 89 16.37 23.23 -13.95
C TYR A 89 16.74 23.62 -15.38
N GLU A 90 18.03 23.78 -15.64
CA GLU A 90 18.61 24.03 -16.97
C GLU A 90 19.82 23.12 -17.20
N ARG A 91 19.78 22.27 -18.24
CA ARG A 91 20.85 21.33 -18.57
C ARG A 91 22.10 22.08 -19.03
N TRP A 92 23.26 21.67 -18.51
CA TRP A 92 24.52 22.17 -19.01
C TRP A 92 24.79 21.65 -20.45
N PRO A 93 25.21 22.50 -21.39
CA PRO A 93 25.45 22.08 -22.78
C PRO A 93 26.42 20.90 -22.87
N GLY A 94 25.99 19.82 -23.54
CA GLY A 94 26.79 18.62 -23.78
C GLY A 94 27.03 17.73 -22.54
N ARG A 95 26.38 18.02 -21.41
CA ARG A 95 26.52 17.25 -20.17
C ARG A 95 25.22 16.55 -19.77
N ARG A 96 25.30 15.61 -18.84
CA ARG A 96 24.16 14.87 -18.25
C ARG A 96 23.75 15.41 -16.88
N ASP A 97 24.13 16.64 -16.58
CA ASP A 97 23.77 17.37 -15.37
C ASP A 97 23.08 18.70 -15.69
N ALA A 98 22.33 19.21 -14.72
CA ALA A 98 21.57 20.44 -14.85
C ALA A 98 21.71 21.33 -13.60
N ASP A 99 21.75 22.64 -13.81
CA ASP A 99 21.68 23.63 -12.74
C ASP A 99 20.23 23.76 -12.24
N VAL A 100 20.04 23.80 -10.93
CA VAL A 100 18.71 23.86 -10.30
C VAL A 100 18.52 25.13 -9.48
N ALA A 101 17.33 25.71 -9.58
CA ALA A 101 17.02 27.02 -9.04
C ALA A 101 15.59 27.12 -8.50
N PHE A 102 15.39 27.91 -7.44
CA PHE A 102 14.09 28.05 -6.78
C PHE A 102 13.91 29.45 -6.20
N MET A 103 12.65 29.87 -6.10
CA MET A 103 12.22 31.02 -5.33
C MET A 103 10.87 30.69 -4.70
N VAL A 104 10.77 30.87 -3.38
CA VAL A 104 9.54 30.66 -2.61
C VAL A 104 9.18 31.98 -1.95
N ASP A 105 7.90 32.34 -2.01
CA ASP A 105 7.39 33.53 -1.35
C ASP A 105 7.76 33.53 0.14
N ASP A 106 8.24 34.66 0.64
CA ASP A 106 8.67 34.82 2.02
C ASP A 106 7.56 34.44 3.03
N ALA A 107 6.30 34.79 2.74
CA ALA A 107 5.15 34.47 3.59
C ALA A 107 4.83 32.96 3.65
N HIS A 108 5.39 32.17 2.74
CA HIS A 108 5.13 30.73 2.60
C HIS A 108 6.35 29.86 2.88
N GLN A 109 7.46 30.45 3.33
CA GLN A 109 8.65 29.69 3.73
C GLN A 109 8.37 28.79 4.96
N GLY A 110 9.17 27.74 5.11
CA GLY A 110 8.99 26.76 6.20
C GLY A 110 7.90 25.71 5.97
N LYS A 111 7.11 25.82 4.89
CA LYS A 111 6.06 24.85 4.52
C LYS A 111 6.55 23.65 3.69
N GLY A 112 7.86 23.51 3.49
CA GLY A 112 8.45 22.40 2.72
C GLY A 112 8.35 22.53 1.19
N ILE A 113 7.89 23.69 0.68
CA ILE A 113 7.64 23.95 -0.74
C ILE A 113 8.87 23.70 -1.62
N ALA A 114 10.04 24.23 -1.23
CA ALA A 114 11.25 24.10 -2.03
C ALA A 114 11.72 22.64 -2.16
N THR A 115 11.65 21.86 -1.07
CA THR A 115 11.98 20.43 -1.09
C THR A 115 11.01 19.65 -1.97
N LEU A 116 9.71 19.96 -1.90
CA LEU A 116 8.71 19.35 -2.78
C LEU A 116 8.96 19.66 -4.26
N LEU A 117 9.22 20.93 -4.61
CA LEU A 117 9.54 21.31 -5.98
C LEU A 117 10.81 20.61 -6.49
N LEU A 118 11.84 20.50 -5.65
CA LEU A 118 13.08 19.80 -5.99
C LEU A 118 12.85 18.30 -6.26
N GLU A 119 12.02 17.63 -5.45
CA GLU A 119 11.64 16.22 -5.67
C GLU A 119 10.92 16.02 -7.03
N HIS A 120 9.99 16.92 -7.37
CA HIS A 120 9.28 16.86 -8.66
C HIS A 120 10.20 17.18 -9.84
N LEU A 121 11.09 18.17 -9.73
CA LEU A 121 12.08 18.48 -10.76
C LEU A 121 13.02 17.30 -10.98
N ALA A 122 13.47 16.62 -9.93
CA ALA A 122 14.34 15.45 -10.05
C ALA A 122 13.64 14.29 -10.77
N ALA A 123 12.38 14.01 -10.44
CA ALA A 123 11.59 13.01 -11.16
C ALA A 123 11.49 13.33 -12.67
N ILE A 124 11.21 14.58 -13.02
CA ILE A 124 11.18 15.03 -14.43
C ILE A 124 12.57 14.90 -15.07
N ALA A 125 13.62 15.36 -14.40
CA ALA A 125 14.99 15.33 -14.90
C ALA A 125 15.44 13.92 -15.25
N ARG A 126 15.11 12.92 -14.41
CA ARG A 126 15.39 11.50 -14.70
C ARG A 126 14.72 11.00 -15.97
N THR A 127 13.44 11.35 -16.18
CA THR A 127 12.74 10.98 -17.43
C THR A 127 13.37 11.62 -18.67
N ASN A 128 14.15 12.68 -18.49
CA ASN A 128 14.92 13.35 -19.54
C ASN A 128 16.41 12.93 -19.56
N GLY A 129 16.80 11.87 -18.86
CA GLY A 129 18.18 11.35 -18.84
C GLY A 129 19.19 12.25 -18.11
N ILE A 130 18.73 13.07 -17.15
CA ILE A 130 19.56 13.87 -16.26
C ILE A 130 19.65 13.13 -14.92
N HIS A 131 20.87 12.79 -14.51
CA HIS A 131 21.12 12.01 -13.29
C HIS A 131 21.81 12.81 -12.19
N ARG A 132 22.09 14.09 -12.45
CA ARG A 132 22.78 14.95 -11.48
C ARG A 132 22.28 16.39 -11.55
N PHE A 133 22.09 16.99 -10.38
CA PHE A 133 21.89 18.43 -10.26
C PHE A 133 23.13 19.11 -9.69
N THR A 134 23.36 20.34 -10.13
CA THR A 134 24.32 21.29 -9.55
C THR A 134 23.56 22.50 -9.01
N ALA A 135 24.09 23.16 -7.99
CA ALA A 135 23.56 24.44 -7.53
C ALA A 135 24.63 25.27 -6.81
N ASP A 136 24.67 26.55 -7.14
CA ASP A 136 25.50 27.54 -6.45
C ASP A 136 24.67 28.27 -5.39
N VAL A 137 25.17 28.27 -4.15
CA VAL A 137 24.45 28.88 -3.01
C VAL A 137 25.42 29.73 -2.20
N LEU A 138 25.08 31.00 -1.91
CA LEU A 138 25.86 31.79 -0.96
C LEU A 138 25.98 31.06 0.38
N ALA A 139 27.19 31.01 0.95
CA ALA A 139 27.47 30.22 2.14
C ALA A 139 26.70 30.69 3.40
N ASP A 140 26.20 31.92 3.41
CA ASP A 140 25.34 32.46 4.47
C ASP A 140 23.85 32.16 4.29
N ASN A 141 23.42 31.64 3.12
CA ASN A 141 22.05 31.25 2.82
C ASN A 141 21.69 29.89 3.46
N ARG A 142 21.71 29.86 4.79
CA ARG A 142 21.37 28.68 5.61
C ARG A 142 20.00 28.05 5.24
N PRO A 143 18.94 28.81 4.94
CA PRO A 143 17.67 28.22 4.51
C PRO A 143 17.82 27.34 3.26
N MET A 144 18.49 27.84 2.21
CA MET A 144 18.68 27.09 0.97
C MET A 144 19.59 25.87 1.15
N LEU A 145 20.69 26.02 1.89
CA LEU A 145 21.56 24.89 2.26
C LEU A 145 20.79 23.81 3.03
N SER A 146 19.83 24.20 3.88
CA SER A 146 18.96 23.25 4.58
C SER A 146 17.98 22.53 3.66
N VAL A 147 17.47 23.15 2.59
CA VAL A 147 16.57 22.49 1.63
C VAL A 147 17.30 21.34 0.96
N PHE A 148 18.50 21.62 0.46
CA PHE A 148 19.35 20.62 -0.18
C PHE A 148 19.79 19.52 0.78
N ALA A 149 20.22 19.86 1.99
CA ALA A 149 20.56 18.87 3.01
C ALA A 149 19.39 17.94 3.38
N LYS A 150 18.14 18.42 3.26
CA LYS A 150 16.92 17.66 3.55
C LYS A 150 16.35 16.90 2.34
N ALA A 151 16.91 17.11 1.15
CA ALA A 151 16.41 16.48 -0.09
C ALA A 151 16.54 14.95 -0.03
N GLY A 152 17.57 14.43 0.65
CA GLY A 152 17.76 13.00 0.89
C GLY A 152 18.79 12.33 -0.02
N TRP A 153 19.28 13.02 -1.06
CA TRP A 153 20.39 12.52 -1.89
C TRP A 153 21.76 12.72 -1.23
N PRO A 154 22.76 11.90 -1.58
CA PRO A 154 24.17 12.19 -1.29
C PRO A 154 24.58 13.53 -1.91
N ILE A 155 25.23 14.39 -1.11
CA ILE A 155 25.60 15.75 -1.52
C ILE A 155 27.12 15.89 -1.48
N ARG A 156 27.74 16.30 -2.58
CA ARG A 156 29.11 16.83 -2.57
C ARG A 156 29.06 18.34 -2.41
N ARG A 157 29.93 18.86 -1.56
CA ARG A 157 30.00 20.27 -1.23
C ARG A 157 31.41 20.78 -1.47
N HIS A 158 31.52 21.84 -2.23
CA HIS A 158 32.76 22.56 -2.44
C HIS A 158 32.54 24.02 -2.06
N PHE A 159 33.47 24.61 -1.30
CA PHE A 159 33.39 26.00 -0.90
C PHE A 159 34.45 26.80 -1.65
N ASP A 160 34.01 27.79 -2.42
CA ASP A 160 34.89 28.72 -3.12
C ASP A 160 34.38 30.15 -2.95
N SER A 161 35.25 31.04 -2.45
CA SER A 161 35.04 32.49 -2.48
C SER A 161 33.69 32.99 -1.93
N GLY A 162 33.16 32.33 -0.89
CA GLY A 162 31.88 32.70 -0.26
C GLY A 162 30.65 32.02 -0.86
N VAL A 163 30.84 31.22 -1.90
CA VAL A 163 29.83 30.38 -2.56
C VAL A 163 30.06 28.92 -2.17
N MET A 164 28.96 28.19 -2.03
CA MET A 164 28.93 26.75 -1.82
C MET A 164 28.39 26.10 -3.08
N ASP A 165 29.24 25.36 -3.78
CA ASP A 165 28.89 24.56 -4.95
C ASP A 165 28.39 23.21 -4.45
N LEU A 166 27.17 22.84 -4.85
CA LEU A 166 26.51 21.62 -4.42
C LEU A 166 26.29 20.72 -5.63
N GLU A 167 26.66 19.44 -5.50
CA GLU A 167 26.34 18.41 -6.49
C GLU A 167 25.48 17.30 -5.85
N PHE A 168 24.40 16.91 -6.55
CA PHE A 168 23.44 15.88 -6.13
C PHE A 168 23.33 14.80 -7.19
N THR A 169 23.58 13.54 -6.82
CA THR A 169 23.25 12.40 -7.70
C THR A 169 21.80 11.99 -7.46
N LEU A 170 20.98 11.98 -8.52
CA LEU A 170 19.52 11.81 -8.46
C LEU A 170 19.07 10.34 -8.43
N ASP A 171 19.79 9.50 -7.67
CA ASP A 171 19.47 8.08 -7.54
C ASP A 171 18.35 7.87 -6.51
N ASP A 172 17.45 6.91 -6.75
CA ASP A 172 16.41 6.50 -5.79
C ASP A 172 17.00 5.59 -4.70
N THR A 173 17.92 6.16 -3.92
CA THR A 173 18.48 5.47 -2.75
C THR A 173 17.39 5.23 -1.70
N ALA A 174 17.50 4.15 -0.93
CA ALA A 174 16.56 3.86 0.16
C ALA A 174 16.39 5.05 1.13
N ALA A 175 17.49 5.75 1.45
CA ALA A 175 17.47 6.93 2.31
C ALA A 175 16.67 8.11 1.71
N PHE A 176 16.77 8.32 0.39
CA PHE A 176 15.97 9.33 -0.31
C PHE A 176 14.49 8.97 -0.23
N VAL A 177 14.12 7.75 -0.63
CA VAL A 177 12.75 7.24 -0.62
C VAL A 177 12.15 7.36 0.78
N ASP A 178 12.80 6.82 1.80
CA ASP A 178 12.36 6.92 3.21
C ASP A 178 12.09 8.37 3.64
N SER A 179 12.98 9.28 3.24
CA SER A 179 12.85 10.70 3.58
C SER A 179 11.63 11.33 2.89
N VAL A 180 11.39 10.97 1.62
CA VAL A 180 10.26 11.45 0.83
C VAL A 180 8.96 10.95 1.44
N GLU A 181 8.93 9.69 1.84
CA GLU A 181 7.77 9.03 2.44
C GLU A 181 7.41 9.62 3.81
N GLN A 182 8.39 9.88 4.68
CA GLN A 182 8.12 10.49 5.99
C GLN A 182 7.54 11.89 5.87
N ARG A 183 8.01 12.66 4.87
CA ARG A 183 7.47 13.99 4.59
C ARG A 183 6.05 13.91 4.03
N GLU A 184 5.79 12.98 3.12
CA GLU A 184 4.44 12.70 2.60
C GLU A 184 3.48 12.33 3.74
N GLN A 185 3.87 11.39 4.60
CA GLN A 185 3.06 10.94 5.73
C GLN A 185 2.67 12.08 6.67
N ARG A 186 3.63 12.92 7.06
CA ARG A 186 3.35 14.06 7.95
C ARG A 186 2.44 15.10 7.30
N ALA A 187 2.63 15.36 6.00
CA ALA A 187 1.81 16.28 5.25
C ALA A 187 0.36 15.78 5.15
N ASP A 188 0.18 14.54 4.66
CA ASP A 188 -1.13 13.89 4.50
C ASP A 188 -1.86 13.76 5.84
N SER A 189 -1.18 13.31 6.90
CA SER A 189 -1.73 13.21 8.26
C SER A 189 -2.25 14.57 8.76
N ARG A 190 -1.48 15.65 8.58
CA ARG A 190 -1.90 17.02 8.95
C ARG A 190 -3.08 17.52 8.11
N SER A 191 -3.11 17.19 6.81
CA SER A 191 -4.23 17.55 5.94
C SER A 191 -5.53 16.89 6.40
N VAL A 192 -5.50 15.61 6.74
CA VAL A 192 -6.66 14.90 7.30
C VAL A 192 -7.04 15.45 8.67
N ALA A 193 -6.06 15.73 9.54
CA ALA A 193 -6.31 16.29 10.86
C ALA A 193 -7.07 17.63 10.81
N ARG A 194 -6.82 18.47 9.78
CA ARG A 194 -7.56 19.74 9.58
C ARG A 194 -9.06 19.54 9.33
N LEU A 195 -9.45 18.37 8.80
CA LEU A 195 -10.84 18.00 8.55
C LEU A 195 -11.44 17.25 9.74
N LEU A 196 -10.71 16.28 10.30
CA LEU A 196 -11.22 15.42 11.39
C LEU A 196 -11.21 16.07 12.77
N LEU A 197 -10.36 17.08 13.00
CA LEU A 197 -10.25 17.83 14.25
C LEU A 197 -10.66 19.30 14.05
N PRO A 198 -11.92 19.58 13.68
CA PRO A 198 -12.37 20.94 13.41
C PRO A 198 -12.48 21.78 14.68
N ARG A 199 -12.36 23.10 14.52
CA ARG A 199 -12.57 24.08 15.61
C ARG A 199 -13.91 24.81 15.54
N SER A 200 -14.63 24.63 14.44
CA SER A 200 -15.96 25.16 14.18
C SER A 200 -16.61 24.33 13.08
N ILE A 201 -17.94 24.19 13.13
CA ILE A 201 -18.70 23.40 12.16
C ILE A 201 -19.87 24.24 11.61
N ALA A 202 -20.02 24.29 10.29
CA ALA A 202 -21.24 24.75 9.65
C ALA A 202 -22.07 23.54 9.20
N VAL A 203 -23.37 23.53 9.50
CA VAL A 203 -24.30 22.47 9.08
C VAL A 203 -25.22 23.03 8.00
N ILE A 204 -24.91 22.70 6.74
CA ILE A 204 -25.63 23.17 5.55
C ILE A 204 -26.82 22.24 5.28
N GLY A 205 -28.01 22.83 5.23
CA GLY A 205 -29.27 22.08 5.18
C GLY A 205 -29.83 21.76 6.57
N ALA A 206 -29.27 22.34 7.65
CA ALA A 206 -29.81 22.22 9.00
C ALA A 206 -31.32 22.57 9.03
N SER A 207 -32.11 21.88 9.86
CA SER A 207 -33.56 22.09 9.89
C SER A 207 -34.17 21.68 11.23
N ASP A 208 -35.32 22.25 11.59
CA ASP A 208 -36.16 21.75 12.68
C ASP A 208 -37.21 20.74 12.20
N ARG A 209 -37.29 20.44 10.90
CA ARG A 209 -38.28 19.50 10.36
C ARG A 209 -38.01 18.08 10.85
N ILE A 210 -38.97 17.52 11.59
CA ILE A 210 -38.93 16.15 12.10
C ILE A 210 -38.75 15.15 10.95
N GLY A 211 -37.81 14.22 11.09
CA GLY A 211 -37.48 13.19 10.10
C GLY A 211 -36.64 13.67 8.91
N SER A 212 -36.20 14.93 8.89
CA SER A 212 -35.26 15.42 7.88
C SER A 212 -33.81 15.09 8.25
N ILE A 213 -32.99 14.79 7.25
CA ILE A 213 -31.54 14.58 7.40
C ILE A 213 -30.88 15.77 8.10
N GLY A 214 -31.25 17.00 7.69
CA GLY A 214 -30.74 18.24 8.26
C GLY A 214 -31.01 18.40 9.76
N ARG A 215 -32.15 17.92 10.25
CA ARG A 215 -32.47 17.91 11.69
C ARG A 215 -31.60 16.92 12.45
N GLU A 216 -31.48 15.70 11.95
CA GLU A 216 -30.67 14.66 12.60
C GLU A 216 -29.20 15.09 12.69
N LEU A 217 -28.63 15.62 11.61
CA LEU A 217 -27.27 16.16 11.61
C LEU A 217 -27.11 17.33 12.57
N TRP A 218 -28.04 18.30 12.56
CA TRP A 218 -28.00 19.44 13.47
C TRP A 218 -28.02 18.98 14.93
N GLN A 219 -28.90 18.03 15.28
CA GLN A 219 -28.97 17.46 16.62
C GLN A 219 -27.68 16.72 16.96
N ASN A 220 -27.21 15.79 16.12
CA ASN A 220 -26.02 15.01 16.40
C ASN A 220 -24.79 15.91 16.63
N VAL A 221 -24.56 16.89 15.75
CA VAL A 221 -23.44 17.82 15.87
C VAL A 221 -23.52 18.64 17.15
N THR A 222 -24.68 19.24 17.44
CA THR A 222 -24.84 20.09 18.63
C THR A 222 -24.75 19.33 19.96
N HIS A 223 -25.09 18.04 19.99
CA HIS A 223 -24.94 17.21 21.19
C HIS A 223 -23.51 16.65 21.37
N GLY A 224 -22.74 16.52 20.29
CA GLY A 224 -21.44 15.84 20.30
C GLY A 224 -20.24 16.71 19.95
N PHE A 225 -20.40 18.04 19.89
CA PHE A 225 -19.33 18.99 19.58
C PHE A 225 -19.47 20.26 20.44
N ASP A 226 -18.47 20.53 21.28
CA ASP A 226 -18.52 21.60 22.28
C ASP A 226 -18.01 22.97 21.78
N LEU A 227 -17.60 23.06 20.51
CA LEU A 227 -17.08 24.29 19.89
C LEU A 227 -18.16 24.93 18.98
N PRO A 228 -17.95 26.14 18.42
CA PRO A 228 -18.98 26.84 17.67
C PRO A 228 -19.58 26.04 16.51
N VAL A 229 -20.91 26.00 16.45
CA VAL A 229 -21.70 25.35 15.39
C VAL A 229 -22.68 26.36 14.77
N PHE A 230 -22.71 26.44 13.45
CA PHE A 230 -23.52 27.39 12.69
C PHE A 230 -24.55 26.66 11.81
N PRO A 231 -25.87 26.88 11.98
CA PRO A 231 -26.87 26.32 11.07
C PRO A 231 -27.00 27.19 9.82
N VAL A 232 -26.96 26.56 8.64
CA VAL A 232 -27.14 27.24 7.35
C VAL A 232 -28.39 26.70 6.66
N ASN A 233 -29.38 27.57 6.46
CA ASN A 233 -30.62 27.27 5.75
C ASN A 233 -31.26 28.56 5.19
N PRO A 234 -31.52 28.65 3.86
CA PRO A 234 -32.09 29.85 3.24
C PRO A 234 -33.55 30.13 3.62
N ASN A 235 -34.28 29.12 4.11
CA ASN A 235 -35.73 29.20 4.33
C ASN A 235 -36.11 29.41 5.81
N HIS A 236 -35.16 29.34 6.73
CA HIS A 236 -35.41 29.44 8.16
C HIS A 236 -34.46 30.44 8.81
N ALA A 237 -35.00 31.46 9.49
CA ALA A 237 -34.21 32.46 10.20
C ALA A 237 -33.63 31.94 11.54
N THR A 238 -34.18 30.85 12.07
CA THR A 238 -33.75 30.20 13.30
C THR A 238 -33.88 28.68 13.19
N ILE A 239 -32.91 27.95 13.74
CA ILE A 239 -32.92 26.48 13.86
C ILE A 239 -32.47 26.10 15.26
N GLY A 240 -33.17 25.21 15.96
CA GLY A 240 -32.81 24.82 17.33
C GLY A 240 -32.76 25.98 18.33
N GLY A 241 -33.48 27.08 18.04
CA GLY A 241 -33.49 28.30 18.87
C GLY A 241 -32.30 29.25 18.68
N VAL A 242 -31.38 28.97 17.75
CA VAL A 242 -30.26 29.86 17.39
C VAL A 242 -30.47 30.48 16.01
N HIS A 243 -29.77 31.58 15.73
CA HIS A 243 -29.81 32.25 14.42
C HIS A 243 -29.28 31.33 13.33
N ALA A 244 -30.03 31.20 12.24
CA ALA A 244 -29.62 30.44 11.05
C ALA A 244 -29.27 31.40 9.92
N TYR A 245 -28.18 31.08 9.23
CA TYR A 245 -27.64 31.88 8.13
C TYR A 245 -28.20 31.40 6.80
N PRO A 246 -28.55 32.30 5.86
CA PRO A 246 -29.04 31.88 4.54
C PRO A 246 -27.98 31.12 3.74
N THR A 247 -26.73 31.60 3.79
CA THR A 247 -25.58 31.02 3.08
C THR A 247 -24.38 30.85 4.00
N VAL A 248 -23.39 30.07 3.55
CA VAL A 248 -22.11 29.93 4.27
C VAL A 248 -21.33 31.25 4.25
N GLY A 249 -21.55 32.07 3.22
CA GLY A 249 -20.93 33.38 3.03
C GLY A 249 -21.25 34.40 4.13
N ASP A 250 -22.44 34.29 4.72
CA ASP A 250 -22.99 35.23 5.70
C ASP A 250 -22.43 35.06 7.12
N ILE A 251 -21.74 33.95 7.39
CA ILE A 251 -21.11 33.70 8.68
C ILE A 251 -19.84 34.55 8.75
N GLU A 252 -19.62 35.33 9.81
CA GLU A 252 -18.43 36.18 9.91
C GLU A 252 -17.19 35.37 10.34
N GLU A 253 -17.40 34.37 11.19
CA GLU A 253 -16.36 33.53 11.78
C GLU A 253 -15.68 32.58 10.77
N ASP A 254 -14.49 32.11 11.15
CA ASP A 254 -13.76 31.08 10.41
C ASP A 254 -14.45 29.72 10.56
N ILE A 255 -14.77 29.08 9.44
CA ILE A 255 -15.38 27.75 9.39
C ILE A 255 -14.31 26.71 9.07
N TRP A 256 -14.14 25.71 9.94
CA TRP A 256 -13.20 24.62 9.70
C TRP A 256 -13.81 23.50 8.88
N LEU A 257 -15.01 23.05 9.25
CA LEU A 257 -15.70 21.94 8.63
C LEU A 257 -17.12 22.33 8.18
N ALA A 258 -17.45 22.04 6.93
CA ALA A 258 -18.81 22.11 6.41
C ALA A 258 -19.42 20.71 6.36
N VAL A 259 -20.55 20.48 7.03
CA VAL A 259 -21.35 19.26 6.92
C VAL A 259 -22.51 19.55 5.98
N ILE A 260 -22.49 18.97 4.79
CA ILE A 260 -23.36 19.36 3.67
C ILE A 260 -24.46 18.33 3.44
N ALA A 261 -25.70 18.75 3.67
CA ALA A 261 -26.91 17.99 3.43
C ALA A 261 -27.99 18.87 2.75
N CYS A 262 -27.61 19.51 1.64
CA CYS A 262 -28.51 20.28 0.78
C CYS A 262 -29.05 19.43 -0.38
N PRO A 263 -30.10 19.89 -1.10
CA PRO A 263 -30.47 19.33 -2.39
C PRO A 263 -29.28 19.25 -3.35
N VAL A 264 -29.25 18.24 -4.20
CA VAL A 264 -28.13 17.99 -5.12
C VAL A 264 -27.92 19.12 -6.12
N ASP A 265 -29.01 19.79 -6.53
CA ASP A 265 -28.96 20.92 -7.46
C ASP A 265 -28.23 22.15 -6.87
N ASP A 266 -28.22 22.30 -5.54
CA ASP A 266 -27.56 23.40 -4.83
C ASP A 266 -26.10 23.06 -4.44
N LEU A 267 -25.66 21.81 -4.62
CA LEU A 267 -24.40 21.31 -4.05
C LEU A 267 -23.17 22.06 -4.59
N LEU A 268 -23.13 22.33 -5.89
CA LEU A 268 -21.99 23.01 -6.51
C LEU A 268 -21.83 24.45 -6.00
N ASP A 269 -22.94 25.18 -5.87
CA ASP A 269 -22.94 26.55 -5.36
C ASP A 269 -22.52 26.59 -3.88
N VAL A 270 -22.97 25.62 -3.07
CA VAL A 270 -22.54 25.49 -1.67
C VAL A 270 -21.04 25.21 -1.58
N ILE A 271 -20.49 24.35 -2.45
CA ILE A 271 -19.06 24.05 -2.47
C ILE A 271 -18.24 25.29 -2.86
N GLU A 272 -18.67 26.06 -3.86
CA GLU A 272 -17.97 27.31 -4.22
C GLU A 272 -18.03 28.34 -3.07
N GLN A 273 -19.17 28.48 -2.37
CA GLN A 273 -19.23 29.33 -1.17
C GLN A 273 -18.25 28.86 -0.07
N CYS A 274 -18.11 27.55 0.11
CA CYS A 274 -17.15 26.99 1.07
C CYS A 274 -15.69 27.30 0.64
N ILE A 275 -15.40 27.24 -0.65
CA ILE A 275 -14.09 27.62 -1.22
C ILE A 275 -13.82 29.11 -0.99
N GLU A 276 -14.78 29.99 -1.28
CA GLU A 276 -14.67 31.44 -1.07
C GLU A 276 -14.45 31.80 0.40
N ARG A 277 -15.16 31.10 1.31
CA ARG A 277 -15.00 31.22 2.77
C ARG A 277 -13.80 30.45 3.32
N ARG A 278 -12.97 29.84 2.46
CA ARG A 278 -11.72 29.15 2.80
C ARG A 278 -11.92 28.03 3.83
N VAL A 279 -13.06 27.34 3.75
CA VAL A 279 -13.36 26.16 4.56
C VAL A 279 -12.27 25.11 4.33
N ARG A 280 -11.84 24.44 5.41
CA ARG A 280 -10.70 23.52 5.36
C ARG A 280 -11.11 22.11 4.95
N GLY A 281 -12.32 21.70 5.33
CA GLY A 281 -12.84 20.38 5.02
C GLY A 281 -14.36 20.39 4.83
N ALA A 282 -14.86 19.47 4.02
CA ALA A 282 -16.28 19.23 3.84
C ALA A 282 -16.61 17.74 4.02
N VAL A 283 -17.73 17.46 4.69
CA VAL A 283 -18.36 16.14 4.76
C VAL A 283 -19.65 16.23 3.97
N ILE A 284 -19.69 15.59 2.81
CA ILE A 284 -20.84 15.62 1.89
C ILE A 284 -21.70 14.39 2.13
N VAL A 285 -22.86 14.61 2.75
CA VAL A 285 -23.86 13.57 3.03
C VAL A 285 -24.75 13.36 1.80
N THR A 286 -25.01 14.42 1.03
CA THR A 286 -25.79 14.37 -0.20
C THR A 286 -25.18 13.37 -1.20
N ALA A 287 -26.00 12.46 -1.74
CA ALA A 287 -25.60 11.55 -2.80
C ALA A 287 -25.68 12.24 -4.17
N VAL A 288 -24.78 11.88 -5.09
CA VAL A 288 -24.63 12.54 -6.41
C VAL A 288 -24.87 11.58 -7.59
N ASP A 289 -25.19 10.32 -7.31
CA ASP A 289 -25.45 9.30 -8.33
C ASP A 289 -26.56 9.73 -9.30
N GLY A 290 -26.24 9.71 -10.59
CA GLY A 290 -27.18 10.07 -11.66
C GLY A 290 -27.47 11.58 -11.77
N ALA A 291 -26.85 12.44 -10.96
CA ALA A 291 -27.09 13.89 -10.97
C ALA A 291 -26.27 14.64 -12.05
N GLY A 292 -25.37 13.97 -12.77
CA GLY A 292 -24.51 14.60 -13.79
C GLY A 292 -23.42 15.51 -13.21
N ILE A 293 -23.18 15.44 -11.90
CA ILE A 293 -22.10 16.17 -11.23
C ILE A 293 -20.76 15.46 -11.47
N ASP A 294 -19.80 16.17 -12.06
CA ASP A 294 -18.43 15.69 -12.18
C ASP A 294 -17.69 15.90 -10.86
N MET A 295 -17.77 14.89 -9.98
CA MET A 295 -17.08 14.93 -8.69
C MET A 295 -15.56 15.02 -8.81
N VAL A 296 -14.95 14.57 -9.92
CA VAL A 296 -13.51 14.69 -10.13
C VAL A 296 -13.14 16.16 -10.31
N ALA A 297 -13.90 16.89 -11.13
CA ALA A 297 -13.71 18.33 -11.30
C ALA A 297 -13.95 19.11 -10.00
N VAL A 298 -14.97 18.74 -9.23
CA VAL A 298 -15.27 19.34 -7.91
C VAL A 298 -14.12 19.14 -6.92
N VAL A 299 -13.59 17.91 -6.83
CA VAL A 299 -12.48 17.59 -5.92
C VAL A 299 -11.20 18.30 -6.34
N ASP A 300 -10.87 18.32 -7.63
CA ASP A 300 -9.69 19.04 -8.13
C ASP A 300 -9.81 20.54 -7.83
N ARG A 301 -10.98 21.12 -8.06
CA ARG A 301 -11.29 22.52 -7.70
C ARG A 301 -11.15 22.77 -6.20
N ALA A 302 -11.70 21.93 -5.33
CA ALA A 302 -11.58 22.05 -3.88
C ALA A 302 -10.13 21.93 -3.38
N ARG A 303 -9.38 20.95 -3.90
CA ARG A 303 -7.97 20.72 -3.56
C ARG A 303 -7.10 21.93 -3.94
N ARG A 304 -7.30 22.52 -5.12
CA ARG A 304 -6.60 23.76 -5.54
C ARG A 304 -6.81 24.94 -4.59
N HIS A 305 -7.94 24.95 -3.87
CA HIS A 305 -8.31 25.99 -2.91
C HIS A 305 -8.10 25.60 -1.43
N GLY A 306 -7.40 24.49 -1.17
CA GLY A 306 -7.03 24.12 0.19
C GLY A 306 -8.15 23.47 1.01
N MET A 307 -9.22 23.01 0.35
CA MET A 307 -10.33 22.28 0.96
C MET A 307 -10.23 20.78 0.64
N ARG A 308 -10.42 19.92 1.65
CA ARG A 308 -10.51 18.46 1.49
C ARG A 308 -11.95 17.96 1.66
N ILE A 309 -12.30 16.84 1.04
CA ILE A 309 -13.67 16.33 1.00
C ILE A 309 -13.73 14.87 1.50
N ILE A 310 -14.66 14.58 2.42
CA ILE A 310 -15.18 13.24 2.71
C ILE A 310 -16.55 13.12 2.07
N GLY A 311 -16.79 12.03 1.34
CA GLY A 311 -18.01 11.82 0.54
C GLY A 311 -17.74 11.89 -0.96
N ALA A 312 -18.75 12.08 -1.82
CA ALA A 312 -20.18 12.25 -1.51
C ALA A 312 -20.84 11.00 -0.88
N ALA A 313 -22.13 11.05 -0.57
CA ALA A 313 -22.89 9.95 0.05
C ALA A 313 -22.29 9.42 1.38
N SER A 314 -21.63 10.29 2.13
CA SER A 314 -21.03 9.94 3.42
C SER A 314 -22.09 9.85 4.53
N MET A 315 -21.96 8.90 5.45
CA MET A 315 -22.70 8.96 6.71
C MET A 315 -22.08 9.93 7.72
N GLY A 316 -20.93 10.52 7.40
CA GLY A 316 -20.18 11.45 8.22
C GLY A 316 -19.12 10.82 9.11
N ILE A 317 -18.70 11.60 10.11
CA ILE A 317 -17.55 11.31 10.98
C ILE A 317 -17.92 11.45 12.45
N ALA A 318 -17.33 10.61 13.28
CA ALA A 318 -17.51 10.67 14.72
C ALA A 318 -16.27 10.23 15.51
N THR A 319 -16.09 10.85 16.67
CA THR A 319 -15.12 10.42 17.68
C THR A 319 -15.64 10.79 19.09
N GLY A 320 -15.58 9.82 20.01
CA GLY A 320 -15.98 9.98 21.41
C GLY A 320 -14.86 10.46 22.34
N ARG A 321 -13.76 11.02 21.80
CA ARG A 321 -12.55 11.38 22.57
C ARG A 321 -12.82 12.29 23.79
N THR A 322 -12.13 12.03 24.90
CA THR A 322 -11.89 12.90 26.08
C THR A 322 -10.61 12.42 26.81
N PRO A 323 -9.84 13.21 27.60
CA PRO A 323 -9.82 14.67 27.86
C PRO A 323 -8.70 15.42 27.10
N GLY A 324 -8.96 16.68 26.69
CA GLY A 324 -7.99 17.59 26.05
C GLY A 324 -8.29 17.98 24.59
N ALA A 325 -9.27 17.32 23.96
CA ALA A 325 -9.86 17.68 22.67
C ALA A 325 -11.37 17.46 22.72
N SER A 326 -12.14 18.30 22.00
CA SER A 326 -13.60 18.12 21.87
C SER A 326 -13.92 16.87 21.07
N GLY A 327 -14.96 16.13 21.49
CA GLY A 327 -15.55 15.08 20.65
C GLY A 327 -16.11 15.67 19.35
N VAL A 328 -16.41 14.83 18.37
CA VAL A 328 -17.08 15.23 17.13
C VAL A 328 -18.18 14.20 16.85
N GLN A 329 -19.40 14.66 16.56
CA GLN A 329 -20.51 13.83 16.10
C GLN A 329 -21.12 14.45 14.84
N ALA A 330 -20.31 14.57 13.79
CA ALA A 330 -20.70 15.07 12.47
C ALA A 330 -21.14 13.92 11.56
N ALA A 331 -22.08 13.10 12.05
CA ALA A 331 -22.58 11.91 11.38
C ALA A 331 -24.11 11.91 11.33
N LEU A 332 -24.66 11.34 10.24
CA LEU A 332 -26.08 11.18 10.01
C LEU A 332 -26.73 10.28 11.07
N VAL A 333 -26.01 9.23 11.46
CA VAL A 333 -26.44 8.28 12.50
C VAL A 333 -25.69 8.57 13.79
N PRO A 334 -26.36 8.47 14.96
CA PRO A 334 -25.70 8.66 16.23
C PRO A 334 -24.69 7.54 16.48
N VAL A 335 -23.41 7.89 16.58
CA VAL A 335 -22.33 6.98 17.00
C VAL A 335 -22.25 7.01 18.53
N ASP A 336 -23.22 6.34 19.17
CA ASP A 336 -23.33 6.19 20.61
C ASP A 336 -22.61 4.92 21.07
N LEU A 337 -21.28 4.99 21.05
CA LEU A 337 -20.37 3.91 21.46
C LEU A 337 -19.39 4.44 22.51
N PRO A 338 -18.97 3.61 23.48
CA PRO A 338 -18.01 4.04 24.48
C PRO A 338 -16.68 4.43 23.81
N PRO A 339 -15.88 5.32 24.43
CA PRO A 339 -14.53 5.56 23.97
C PRO A 339 -13.71 4.27 23.99
N GLY A 340 -12.97 4.03 22.92
CA GLY A 340 -12.09 2.86 22.82
C GLY A 340 -10.91 3.13 21.90
N ARG A 341 -10.28 2.04 21.45
CA ARG A 341 -9.02 2.09 20.68
C ARG A 341 -9.16 1.64 19.22
N ILE A 342 -10.39 1.43 18.76
CA ILE A 342 -10.66 0.91 17.42
C ILE A 342 -11.08 2.06 16.51
N ALA A 343 -10.34 2.29 15.45
CA ALA A 343 -10.76 3.18 14.37
C ALA A 343 -11.45 2.38 13.27
N VAL A 344 -12.61 2.86 12.81
CA VAL A 344 -13.39 2.20 11.74
C VAL A 344 -13.54 3.13 10.55
N SER A 345 -13.16 2.65 9.36
CA SER A 345 -13.47 3.27 8.07
C SER A 345 -14.50 2.44 7.31
N MET A 346 -15.56 3.07 6.82
CA MET A 346 -16.60 2.44 6.00
C MET A 346 -16.80 3.19 4.69
N GLN A 347 -16.68 2.49 3.55
CA GLN A 347 -17.06 3.05 2.25
C GLN A 347 -18.59 2.95 2.03
N SER A 348 -19.21 1.83 2.41
CA SER A 348 -20.66 1.63 2.27
C SER A 348 -21.46 2.34 3.37
N GLY A 349 -22.34 3.28 2.98
CA GLY A 349 -23.20 4.01 3.92
C GLY A 349 -24.33 3.17 4.53
N SER A 350 -25.02 2.33 3.76
CA SER A 350 -26.13 1.52 4.32
C SER A 350 -25.64 0.47 5.33
N LEU A 351 -24.46 -0.13 5.10
CA LEU A 351 -23.85 -1.10 6.01
C LEU A 351 -23.28 -0.45 7.29
N GLY A 352 -22.93 0.84 7.25
CA GLY A 352 -22.37 1.54 8.41
C GLY A 352 -23.34 1.57 9.60
N ALA A 353 -24.64 1.80 9.37
CA ALA A 353 -25.64 1.80 10.44
C ALA A 353 -25.78 0.41 11.12
N SER A 354 -25.83 -0.65 10.32
CA SER A 354 -25.87 -2.03 10.86
C SER A 354 -24.59 -2.40 11.59
N LEU A 355 -23.43 -1.95 11.10
CA LEU A 355 -22.15 -2.13 11.80
C LEU A 355 -22.18 -1.47 13.17
N LEU A 356 -22.63 -0.21 13.27
CA LEU A 356 -22.70 0.52 14.53
C LEU A 356 -23.67 -0.16 15.52
N GLN A 357 -24.80 -0.67 15.03
CA GLN A 357 -25.73 -1.46 15.85
C GLN A 357 -25.07 -2.74 16.41
N LEU A 358 -24.35 -3.49 15.57
CA LEU A 358 -23.62 -4.68 16.01
C LEU A 358 -22.50 -4.34 16.99
N ALA A 359 -21.73 -3.29 16.72
CA ALA A 359 -20.68 -2.80 17.61
C ALA A 359 -21.26 -2.43 19.00
N ARG A 360 -22.44 -1.78 19.03
CA ARG A 360 -23.14 -1.44 20.28
C ARG A 360 -23.59 -2.68 21.03
N GLN A 361 -24.16 -3.68 20.34
CA GLN A 361 -24.54 -4.96 20.97
C GLN A 361 -23.34 -5.67 21.60
N MET A 362 -22.16 -5.54 21.00
CA MET A 362 -20.92 -6.13 21.49
C MET A 362 -20.20 -5.28 22.54
N GLY A 363 -20.76 -4.13 22.95
CA GLY A 363 -20.14 -3.19 23.89
C GLY A 363 -18.80 -2.64 23.39
N MET A 364 -18.63 -2.53 22.08
CA MET A 364 -17.35 -2.19 21.45
C MET A 364 -17.05 -0.69 21.56
N GLY A 365 -15.85 -0.33 22.01
CA GLY A 365 -15.42 1.06 22.08
C GLY A 365 -14.65 1.50 20.84
N LEU A 366 -14.96 2.71 20.34
CA LEU A 366 -14.30 3.30 19.16
C LEU A 366 -13.42 4.50 19.53
N SER A 367 -12.30 4.63 18.82
CA SER A 367 -11.55 5.89 18.75
C SER A 367 -12.11 6.78 17.65
N TRP A 368 -12.45 6.20 16.50
CA TRP A 368 -12.97 6.89 15.33
C TRP A 368 -14.00 6.05 14.58
N PHE A 369 -15.01 6.73 14.04
CA PHE A 369 -15.85 6.26 12.96
C PHE A 369 -15.77 7.25 11.80
N VAL A 370 -15.40 6.79 10.62
CA VAL A 370 -15.32 7.61 9.40
C VAL A 370 -16.03 6.89 8.26
N SER A 371 -17.09 7.49 7.73
CA SER A 371 -17.73 7.02 6.50
C SER A 371 -17.19 7.80 5.30
N LEU A 372 -16.48 7.12 4.40
CA LEU A 372 -15.88 7.75 3.21
C LEU A 372 -16.88 8.00 2.08
N GLY A 373 -18.03 7.30 2.10
CA GLY A 373 -19.00 7.33 1.00
C GLY A 373 -18.34 6.93 -0.32
N ASP A 374 -18.54 7.73 -1.36
CA ASP A 374 -18.00 7.47 -2.71
C ASP A 374 -16.47 7.57 -2.77
N LYS A 375 -15.81 8.07 -1.71
CA LYS A 375 -14.35 8.19 -1.62
C LYS A 375 -13.80 9.01 -2.79
N SER A 376 -14.35 10.22 -3.00
CA SER A 376 -13.98 11.10 -4.10
C SER A 376 -12.67 11.88 -3.87
N ASP A 377 -12.31 12.18 -2.60
CA ASP A 377 -11.05 12.84 -2.25
C ASP A 377 -10.28 12.11 -1.14
N VAL A 378 -10.75 12.18 0.11
CA VAL A 378 -10.10 11.48 1.23
C VAL A 378 -10.30 9.98 1.08
N SER A 379 -9.20 9.23 1.18
CA SER A 379 -9.16 7.78 1.00
C SER A 379 -8.76 7.03 2.26
N GLY A 380 -8.85 5.69 2.22
CA GLY A 380 -8.31 4.84 3.28
C GLY A 380 -6.80 5.04 3.50
N ASN A 381 -6.04 5.43 2.47
CA ASN A 381 -4.61 5.72 2.59
C ASN A 381 -4.38 6.94 3.49
N ASP A 382 -5.17 8.00 3.31
CA ASP A 382 -5.10 9.21 4.11
C ASP A 382 -5.45 8.92 5.58
N LEU A 383 -6.50 8.14 5.82
CA LEU A 383 -6.90 7.73 7.17
C LEU A 383 -5.85 6.87 7.86
N LEU A 384 -5.22 5.92 7.15
CA LEU A 384 -4.13 5.12 7.69
C LEU A 384 -2.95 6.00 8.14
N GLN A 385 -2.59 7.01 7.37
CA GLN A 385 -1.50 7.94 7.72
C GLN A 385 -1.84 8.84 8.91
N PHE A 386 -3.11 9.26 9.03
CA PHE A 386 -3.59 9.98 10.21
C PHE A 386 -3.59 9.09 11.46
N TRP A 387 -4.13 7.87 11.37
CA TRP A 387 -4.21 6.95 12.50
C TRP A 387 -2.86 6.35 12.91
N GLU A 388 -1.86 6.39 12.03
CA GLU A 388 -0.47 6.01 12.36
C GLU A 388 0.04 6.79 13.59
N ASP A 389 -0.17 8.11 13.62
CA ASP A 389 0.27 9.01 14.69
C ASP A 389 -0.79 9.22 15.78
N ASP A 390 -1.95 8.56 15.68
CA ASP A 390 -3.06 8.75 16.62
C ASP A 390 -2.92 7.84 17.86
N ASP A 391 -2.52 8.40 19.00
CA ASP A 391 -2.30 7.64 20.25
C ASP A 391 -3.57 6.99 20.82
N ALA A 392 -4.76 7.47 20.44
CA ALA A 392 -6.02 6.89 20.90
C ALA A 392 -6.39 5.60 20.13
N THR A 393 -5.99 5.52 18.87
CA THR A 393 -6.21 4.33 18.05
C THR A 393 -5.16 3.28 18.40
N SER A 394 -5.46 1.99 18.29
CA SER A 394 -4.50 0.88 18.38
C SER A 394 -4.79 -0.22 17.37
N VAL A 395 -6.06 -0.35 16.96
CA VAL A 395 -6.51 -1.27 15.91
C VAL A 395 -7.32 -0.48 14.89
N ILE A 396 -7.13 -0.82 13.62
CA ILE A 396 -7.79 -0.16 12.49
C ILE A 396 -8.65 -1.19 11.78
N ALA A 397 -9.92 -0.88 11.54
CA ALA A 397 -10.86 -1.71 10.80
C ALA A 397 -11.31 -0.96 9.53
N ILE A 398 -11.08 -1.54 8.35
CA ILE A 398 -11.38 -0.90 7.07
C ILE A 398 -12.28 -1.80 6.23
N TYR A 399 -13.45 -1.28 5.89
CA TYR A 399 -14.26 -1.80 4.80
C TYR A 399 -13.97 -1.01 3.53
N THR A 400 -13.37 -1.66 2.53
CA THR A 400 -12.97 -1.03 1.27
C THR A 400 -13.49 -1.80 0.07
N GLU A 401 -14.01 -1.07 -0.91
CA GLU A 401 -14.43 -1.62 -2.21
C GLU A 401 -13.38 -1.38 -3.29
N THR A 402 -12.59 -0.31 -3.16
CA THR A 402 -11.52 0.07 -4.10
C THR A 402 -10.31 0.69 -3.38
N PHE A 403 -9.08 0.38 -3.81
CA PHE A 403 -7.86 0.89 -3.16
C PHE A 403 -7.36 2.24 -3.68
N GLY A 404 -7.99 2.86 -4.68
CA GLY A 404 -7.47 4.07 -5.33
C GLY A 404 -6.10 3.81 -5.97
N ASN A 405 -5.02 4.02 -5.20
CA ASN A 405 -3.64 3.64 -5.51
C ASN A 405 -3.20 2.42 -4.67
N PRO A 406 -3.22 1.19 -5.23
CA PRO A 406 -2.86 -0.02 -4.48
C PRO A 406 -1.39 -0.08 -4.06
N ARG A 407 -0.46 0.45 -4.86
CA ARG A 407 0.98 0.50 -4.50
C ARG A 407 1.22 1.38 -3.27
N LYS A 408 0.60 2.58 -3.24
CA LYS A 408 0.63 3.49 -2.08
C LYS A 408 -0.05 2.83 -0.88
N PHE A 409 -1.20 2.16 -1.07
CA PHE A 409 -1.87 1.41 -0.01
C PHE A 409 -0.95 0.33 0.57
N ALA A 410 -0.31 -0.50 -0.25
CA ALA A 410 0.54 -1.59 0.22
C ALA A 410 1.68 -1.07 1.09
N ARG A 411 2.35 -0.02 0.64
CA ARG A 411 3.44 0.64 1.36
C ARG A 411 3.00 1.19 2.71
N ILE A 412 1.90 1.95 2.75
CA ILE A 412 1.34 2.53 3.98
C ILE A 412 0.86 1.41 4.93
N ALA A 413 0.11 0.43 4.40
CA ALA A 413 -0.44 -0.67 5.18
C ALA A 413 0.68 -1.51 5.82
N ARG A 414 1.76 -1.82 5.09
CA ARG A 414 2.93 -2.52 5.65
C ARG A 414 3.57 -1.71 6.78
N ARG A 415 3.76 -0.40 6.61
CA ARG A 415 4.36 0.48 7.62
C ARG A 415 3.50 0.58 8.88
N VAL A 416 2.21 0.91 8.71
CA VAL A 416 1.24 1.07 9.81
C VAL A 416 0.99 -0.28 10.50
N GLY A 417 0.84 -1.35 9.73
CA GLY A 417 0.62 -2.73 10.16
C GLY A 417 1.69 -3.25 11.11
N ARG A 418 2.92 -2.72 11.08
CA ARG A 418 3.98 -3.10 12.05
C ARG A 418 3.66 -2.72 13.49
N ARG A 419 2.87 -1.66 13.68
CA ARG A 419 2.56 -1.09 15.00
C ARG A 419 1.08 -1.23 15.36
N ARG A 420 0.20 -1.20 14.36
CA ARG A 420 -1.24 -1.15 14.51
C ARG A 420 -1.87 -2.20 13.59
N PRO A 421 -2.47 -3.27 14.12
CA PRO A 421 -3.15 -4.26 13.28
C PRO A 421 -4.23 -3.60 12.43
N ILE A 422 -4.23 -3.92 11.13
CA ILE A 422 -5.25 -3.48 10.17
C ILE A 422 -6.13 -4.69 9.84
N VAL A 423 -7.41 -4.63 10.22
CA VAL A 423 -8.42 -5.63 9.90
C VAL A 423 -9.21 -5.14 8.70
N ALA A 424 -9.28 -5.92 7.63
CA ALA A 424 -9.93 -5.46 6.40
C ALA A 424 -10.90 -6.48 5.81
N ILE A 425 -12.04 -5.98 5.33
CA ILE A 425 -12.97 -6.74 4.50
C ILE A 425 -12.68 -6.42 3.04
N ARG A 426 -12.69 -7.46 2.21
CA ARG A 426 -12.43 -7.37 0.78
C ARG A 426 -13.73 -7.57 0.00
N THR A 427 -14.21 -6.52 -0.65
CA THR A 427 -15.47 -6.51 -1.44
C THR A 427 -15.26 -5.77 -2.76
N GLY A 428 -16.17 -5.93 -3.73
CA GLY A 428 -16.05 -5.23 -5.02
C GLY A 428 -14.81 -5.62 -5.83
N ASP A 429 -14.16 -4.63 -6.45
CA ASP A 429 -12.91 -4.80 -7.23
C ASP A 429 -11.73 -5.17 -6.33
N ALA A 430 -11.69 -4.63 -5.10
CA ALA A 430 -10.77 -5.11 -4.08
C ALA A 430 -10.98 -6.62 -3.83
N GLY A 431 -12.22 -7.10 -3.90
CA GLY A 431 -12.66 -8.50 -3.79
C GLY A 431 -12.10 -9.49 -4.82
N ARG A 432 -11.39 -9.06 -5.87
CA ARG A 432 -11.06 -9.92 -7.02
C ARG A 432 -9.55 -10.07 -7.23
N GLY A 433 -9.15 -11.29 -7.61
CA GLY A 433 -7.81 -11.62 -8.11
C GLY A 433 -6.77 -12.01 -7.05
N ALA A 434 -5.81 -12.85 -7.48
CA ALA A 434 -4.67 -13.28 -6.67
C ALA A 434 -3.76 -12.11 -6.24
N ALA A 435 -3.69 -11.05 -7.06
CA ALA A 435 -2.84 -9.89 -6.80
C ALA A 435 -3.24 -9.11 -5.54
N THR A 436 -4.55 -8.93 -5.30
CA THR A 436 -5.01 -8.25 -4.08
C THR A 436 -4.83 -9.12 -2.82
N ALA A 437 -5.01 -10.44 -2.94
CA ALA A 437 -4.74 -11.35 -1.82
C ALA A 437 -3.26 -11.31 -1.43
N ALA A 438 -2.37 -11.35 -2.43
CA ALA A 438 -0.93 -11.19 -2.23
C ALA A 438 -0.57 -9.85 -1.57
N LEU A 439 -1.25 -8.77 -1.96
CA LEU A 439 -1.09 -7.46 -1.32
C LEU A 439 -1.38 -7.53 0.17
N TYR A 440 -2.52 -8.10 0.58
CA TYR A 440 -2.92 -8.13 1.99
C TYR A 440 -1.95 -8.97 2.82
N GLU A 441 -1.53 -10.12 2.29
CA GLU A 441 -0.60 -11.02 2.97
C GLU A 441 0.77 -10.36 3.19
N GLN A 442 1.34 -9.74 2.15
CA GLN A 442 2.65 -9.07 2.20
C GLN A 442 2.66 -7.84 3.13
N THR A 443 1.49 -7.22 3.34
CA THR A 443 1.34 -5.99 4.12
C THR A 443 0.90 -6.24 5.56
N GLY A 444 0.64 -7.50 5.93
CA GLY A 444 0.20 -7.87 7.28
C GLY A 444 -1.25 -7.49 7.58
N VAL A 445 -2.03 -7.14 6.55
CA VAL A 445 -3.46 -6.85 6.69
C VAL A 445 -4.21 -8.12 7.03
N VAL A 446 -4.97 -8.08 8.13
CA VAL A 446 -5.76 -9.21 8.63
C VAL A 446 -7.08 -9.25 7.86
N GLU A 447 -7.11 -10.04 6.79
CA GLU A 447 -8.32 -10.24 5.98
C GLU A 447 -9.42 -10.98 6.76
N VAL A 448 -10.65 -10.49 6.63
CA VAL A 448 -11.85 -11.10 7.23
C VAL A 448 -13.02 -11.13 6.23
N PRO A 449 -13.86 -12.19 6.26
CA PRO A 449 -14.86 -12.40 5.22
C PRO A 449 -16.17 -11.63 5.43
N THR A 450 -16.44 -11.14 6.64
CA THR A 450 -17.73 -10.53 7.00
C THR A 450 -17.56 -9.38 7.98
N VAL A 451 -18.55 -8.47 8.02
CA VAL A 451 -18.64 -7.38 9.01
C VAL A 451 -18.55 -7.90 10.44
N ARG A 452 -19.23 -9.02 10.74
CA ARG A 452 -19.13 -9.66 12.05
C ARG A 452 -17.70 -10.12 12.36
N SER A 453 -17.04 -10.80 11.41
CA SER A 453 -15.65 -11.23 11.59
C SER A 453 -14.69 -10.05 11.77
N MET A 454 -14.96 -8.91 11.13
CA MET A 454 -14.18 -7.68 11.33
C MET A 454 -14.32 -7.13 12.74
N LEU A 455 -15.55 -6.99 13.25
CA LEU A 455 -15.80 -6.53 14.62
C LEU A 455 -15.21 -7.49 15.65
N ASP A 456 -15.39 -8.80 15.46
CA ASP A 456 -14.82 -9.83 16.33
C ASP A 456 -13.29 -9.80 16.33
N THR A 457 -12.66 -9.68 15.18
CA THR A 457 -11.19 -9.64 15.10
C THR A 457 -10.65 -8.33 15.68
N ALA A 458 -11.29 -7.20 15.38
CA ALA A 458 -10.87 -5.89 15.86
C ALA A 458 -10.99 -5.76 17.39
N ARG A 459 -12.10 -6.22 17.99
CA ARG A 459 -12.27 -6.14 19.46
C ARG A 459 -11.26 -6.99 20.21
N VAL A 460 -10.95 -8.20 19.71
CA VAL A 460 -9.97 -9.08 20.37
C VAL A 460 -8.57 -8.51 20.22
N LEU A 461 -8.18 -8.04 19.02
CA LEU A 461 -6.88 -7.37 18.83
C LEU A 461 -6.73 -6.10 19.70
N ALA A 462 -7.84 -5.42 20.01
CA ALA A 462 -7.83 -4.22 20.84
C ALA A 462 -7.78 -4.53 22.34
N SER A 463 -8.23 -5.71 22.78
CA SER A 463 -8.36 -6.07 24.19
C SER A 463 -7.40 -7.17 24.66
N GLN A 464 -6.74 -7.90 23.75
CA GLN A 464 -5.88 -9.04 24.06
C GLN A 464 -4.48 -8.92 23.45
N PRO A 465 -3.43 -9.43 24.11
CA PRO A 465 -2.11 -9.52 23.52
C PRO A 465 -2.07 -10.53 22.36
N ILE A 466 -1.11 -10.34 21.45
CA ILE A 466 -0.90 -11.24 20.31
C ILE A 466 -0.25 -12.53 20.83
N PRO A 467 -0.73 -13.73 20.45
CA PRO A 467 -0.13 -14.99 20.91
C PRO A 467 1.31 -15.12 20.42
N ALA A 468 2.23 -15.51 21.31
CA ALA A 468 3.64 -15.69 20.98
C ALA A 468 3.92 -16.96 20.15
N GLY A 469 2.96 -17.89 20.10
CA GLY A 469 3.08 -19.17 19.43
C GLY A 469 1.71 -19.78 19.12
N PRO A 470 1.67 -20.95 18.45
CA PRO A 470 0.43 -21.55 17.98
C PRO A 470 -0.30 -22.38 19.05
N ARG A 471 0.24 -22.54 20.27
CA ARG A 471 -0.24 -23.53 21.24
C ARG A 471 -1.39 -22.98 22.08
N VAL A 472 -2.57 -23.60 22.00
CA VAL A 472 -3.78 -23.15 22.69
C VAL A 472 -4.25 -24.19 23.71
N ALA A 473 -4.40 -23.78 24.97
CA ALA A 473 -5.03 -24.59 26.00
C ALA A 473 -6.55 -24.37 26.00
N ILE A 474 -7.32 -25.46 26.02
CA ILE A 474 -8.77 -25.41 26.18
C ILE A 474 -9.12 -25.73 27.63
N ILE A 475 -9.78 -24.80 28.32
CA ILE A 475 -10.33 -25.00 29.66
C ILE A 475 -11.85 -25.08 29.51
N SER A 476 -12.44 -26.26 29.72
CA SER A 476 -13.85 -26.48 29.46
C SER A 476 -14.49 -27.39 30.51
N ASN A 477 -15.70 -27.05 30.95
CA ASN A 477 -16.58 -27.94 31.72
C ASN A 477 -17.47 -28.82 30.82
N SER A 478 -17.21 -28.90 29.51
CA SER A 478 -18.02 -29.70 28.60
C SER A 478 -17.22 -30.30 27.45
N ARG A 479 -17.51 -31.57 27.15
CA ARG A 479 -16.83 -32.32 26.09
C ARG A 479 -17.23 -31.86 24.69
N SER A 480 -18.53 -31.69 24.42
CA SER A 480 -19.00 -31.45 23.05
C SER A 480 -18.51 -30.12 22.46
N PRO A 481 -18.66 -28.97 23.16
CA PRO A 481 -18.05 -27.71 22.71
C PRO A 481 -16.51 -27.76 22.66
N GLY A 482 -15.88 -28.54 23.54
CA GLY A 482 -14.42 -28.76 23.53
C GLY A 482 -13.93 -29.50 22.28
N VAL A 483 -14.71 -30.44 21.73
CA VAL A 483 -14.39 -31.13 20.46
C VAL A 483 -14.51 -30.17 19.29
N LEU A 484 -15.58 -29.35 19.24
CA LEU A 484 -15.76 -28.33 18.21
C LEU A 484 -14.63 -27.29 18.24
N ALA A 485 -14.30 -26.80 19.43
CA ALA A 485 -13.18 -25.89 19.64
C ALA A 485 -11.86 -26.47 19.13
N ARG A 486 -11.57 -27.75 19.43
CA ARG A 486 -10.36 -28.41 18.96
C ARG A 486 -10.31 -28.46 17.43
N ALA A 487 -11.39 -28.87 16.78
CA ALA A 487 -11.45 -28.91 15.32
C ALA A 487 -11.27 -27.51 14.71
N ALA A 488 -11.94 -26.50 15.27
CA ALA A 488 -11.86 -25.13 14.79
C ALA A 488 -10.46 -24.53 14.96
N LEU A 489 -9.79 -24.76 16.10
CA LEU A 489 -8.41 -24.31 16.36
C LEU A 489 -7.43 -24.97 15.38
N THR A 490 -7.54 -26.29 15.16
CA THR A 490 -6.70 -26.99 14.18
C THR A 490 -6.90 -26.45 12.77
N ASN A 491 -8.15 -26.24 12.34
CA ASN A 491 -8.45 -25.65 11.02
C ASN A 491 -7.94 -24.20 10.89
N ALA A 492 -7.84 -23.48 12.00
CA ALA A 492 -7.27 -22.13 12.05
C ALA A 492 -5.73 -22.11 12.05
N GLY A 493 -5.06 -23.28 12.01
CA GLY A 493 -3.60 -23.41 12.00
C GLY A 493 -2.94 -23.35 13.38
N LEU A 494 -3.71 -23.62 14.44
CA LEU A 494 -3.24 -23.64 15.83
C LEU A 494 -3.05 -25.08 16.33
N THR A 495 -2.20 -25.25 17.34
CA THR A 495 -1.95 -26.54 17.99
C THR A 495 -2.64 -26.60 19.33
N VAL A 496 -3.52 -27.57 19.55
CA VAL A 496 -4.23 -27.70 20.83
C VAL A 496 -3.40 -28.52 21.81
N VAL A 497 -3.10 -27.93 22.97
CA VAL A 497 -2.34 -28.57 24.07
C VAL A 497 -3.26 -28.88 25.25
N GLU A 498 -2.80 -29.78 26.12
CA GLU A 498 -3.53 -30.11 27.35
C GLU A 498 -3.47 -28.95 28.35
N SER A 499 -4.59 -28.67 29.01
CA SER A 499 -4.64 -27.72 30.13
C SER A 499 -3.93 -28.34 31.34
N PRO A 500 -3.06 -27.59 32.06
CA PRO A 500 -2.42 -28.08 33.29
C PRO A 500 -3.41 -28.53 34.36
N ILE A 501 -4.59 -27.90 34.40
CA ILE A 501 -5.71 -28.28 35.26
C ILE A 501 -6.90 -28.59 34.34
N ALA A 502 -7.34 -29.85 34.35
CA ALA A 502 -8.54 -30.29 33.64
C ALA A 502 -9.78 -30.05 34.51
N LEU A 503 -10.85 -29.54 33.90
CA LEU A 503 -12.15 -29.38 34.56
C LEU A 503 -13.08 -30.53 34.16
N ASP A 504 -13.92 -30.95 35.09
CA ASP A 504 -15.00 -31.89 34.82
C ASP A 504 -16.32 -31.14 34.50
N TRP A 505 -17.38 -31.88 34.18
CA TRP A 505 -18.67 -31.26 33.84
C TRP A 505 -19.43 -30.69 35.05
N ARG A 506 -19.01 -31.02 36.26
CA ARG A 506 -19.53 -30.51 37.53
C ARG A 506 -18.75 -29.30 38.04
N ALA A 507 -17.70 -28.89 37.34
CA ALA A 507 -16.83 -27.81 37.75
C ALA A 507 -17.62 -26.55 38.12
N ALA A 508 -17.43 -26.10 39.35
CA ALA A 508 -18.01 -24.87 39.88
C ALA A 508 -17.26 -23.63 39.35
N PRO A 509 -17.90 -22.44 39.34
CA PRO A 509 -17.26 -21.20 38.90
C PRO A 509 -15.88 -20.94 39.50
N ALA A 510 -15.73 -21.17 40.81
CA ALA A 510 -14.48 -21.02 41.57
C ALA A 510 -13.29 -21.84 41.03
N GLU A 511 -13.54 -22.91 40.28
CA GLU A 511 -12.49 -23.79 39.73
C GLU A 511 -11.89 -23.26 38.43
N PHE A 512 -12.58 -22.37 37.72
CA PHE A 512 -12.09 -21.80 36.46
C PHE A 512 -10.89 -20.87 36.66
N GLY A 513 -10.92 -20.04 37.70
CA GLY A 513 -9.84 -19.07 37.97
C GLY A 513 -8.45 -19.73 38.13
N PRO A 514 -8.30 -20.75 39.01
CA PRO A 514 -7.05 -21.51 39.12
C PRO A 514 -6.62 -22.19 37.83
N ALA A 515 -7.54 -22.78 37.06
CA ALA A 515 -7.23 -23.43 35.79
C ALA A 515 -6.71 -22.44 34.75
N VAL A 516 -7.33 -21.25 34.64
CA VAL A 516 -6.91 -20.17 33.75
C VAL A 516 -5.51 -19.68 34.12
N ARG A 517 -5.25 -19.41 35.41
CA ARG A 517 -3.91 -19.00 35.89
C ARG A 517 -2.84 -20.04 35.57
N ALA A 518 -3.10 -21.31 35.85
CA ALA A 518 -2.14 -22.38 35.56
C ALA A 518 -1.82 -22.49 34.05
N ALA A 519 -2.82 -22.32 33.18
CA ALA A 519 -2.61 -22.29 31.74
C ALA A 519 -1.82 -21.06 31.28
N ILE A 520 -2.10 -19.87 31.83
CA ILE A 520 -1.35 -18.64 31.53
C ILE A 520 0.12 -18.78 31.97
N GLU A 521 0.40 -19.37 33.12
CA GLU A 521 1.76 -19.54 33.65
C GLU A 521 2.58 -20.62 32.91
N SER A 522 1.91 -21.59 32.27
CA SER A 522 2.60 -22.70 31.61
C SER A 522 3.40 -22.27 30.38
N ALA A 523 4.69 -22.64 30.33
CA ALA A 523 5.54 -22.42 29.15
C ALA A 523 5.11 -23.22 27.90
N THR A 524 4.20 -24.19 28.04
CA THR A 524 3.67 -24.99 26.92
C THR A 524 2.43 -24.37 26.24
N VAL A 525 1.94 -23.25 26.75
CA VAL A 525 0.70 -22.59 26.32
C VAL A 525 1.00 -21.18 25.85
N ASP A 526 0.49 -20.80 24.69
CA ASP A 526 0.64 -19.45 24.11
C ASP A 526 -0.68 -18.66 24.12
N ALA A 527 -1.82 -19.33 24.18
CA ALA A 527 -3.16 -18.74 24.31
C ALA A 527 -4.11 -19.65 25.10
N VAL A 528 -5.16 -19.07 25.69
CA VAL A 528 -6.18 -19.79 26.47
C VAL A 528 -7.58 -19.57 25.89
N LEU A 529 -8.27 -20.66 25.60
CA LEU A 529 -9.68 -20.68 25.21
C LEU A 529 -10.49 -21.27 26.38
N VAL A 530 -11.22 -20.42 27.09
CA VAL A 530 -12.14 -20.84 28.15
C VAL A 530 -13.50 -21.15 27.53
N ILE A 531 -14.10 -22.27 27.89
CA ILE A 531 -15.44 -22.64 27.45
C ILE A 531 -16.29 -22.96 28.67
N HIS A 532 -17.38 -22.22 28.82
CA HIS A 532 -18.40 -22.55 29.80
C HIS A 532 -19.68 -22.95 29.06
N ALA A 533 -20.07 -24.20 29.27
CA ALA A 533 -21.34 -24.75 28.82
C ALA A 533 -22.11 -25.22 30.06
N PRO A 534 -23.10 -24.46 30.54
CA PRO A 534 -23.82 -24.83 31.75
C PRO A 534 -24.70 -26.07 31.49
N PRO A 535 -24.69 -27.09 32.37
CA PRO A 535 -25.56 -28.25 32.23
C PRO A 535 -27.04 -27.91 32.47
N ILE A 536 -27.31 -26.80 33.18
CA ILE A 536 -28.64 -26.27 33.49
C ILE A 536 -28.60 -24.76 33.23
N VAL A 537 -29.61 -24.20 32.55
CA VAL A 537 -29.65 -22.78 32.15
C VAL A 537 -29.49 -21.80 33.34
N SER A 538 -29.86 -22.21 34.55
CA SER A 538 -29.75 -21.42 35.77
C SER A 538 -28.37 -21.50 36.47
N ALA A 539 -27.42 -22.26 35.94
CA ALA A 539 -26.11 -22.39 36.56
C ALA A 539 -25.33 -21.07 36.45
N GLU A 540 -24.64 -20.70 37.53
CA GLU A 540 -23.81 -19.51 37.57
C GLU A 540 -22.59 -19.68 36.65
N ALA A 541 -22.30 -18.65 35.85
CA ALA A 541 -21.17 -18.64 34.92
C ALA A 541 -19.92 -18.07 35.62
N PRO A 542 -18.70 -18.56 35.29
CA PRO A 542 -17.44 -18.16 35.93
C PRO A 542 -16.91 -16.78 35.48
N VAL A 543 -17.80 -15.78 35.40
CA VAL A 543 -17.48 -14.46 34.82
C VAL A 543 -16.41 -13.75 35.63
N ALA A 544 -16.60 -13.64 36.95
CA ALA A 544 -15.69 -12.91 37.82
C ALA A 544 -14.35 -13.64 37.98
N GLU A 545 -14.38 -14.97 38.04
CA GLU A 545 -13.19 -15.81 38.22
C GLU A 545 -12.29 -15.80 36.99
N VAL A 546 -12.89 -15.88 35.79
CA VAL A 546 -12.14 -15.83 34.53
C VAL A 546 -11.55 -14.44 34.31
N ASP A 547 -12.33 -13.38 34.55
CA ASP A 547 -11.85 -12.00 34.39
C ASP A 547 -10.69 -11.68 35.34
N ALA A 548 -10.84 -12.02 36.63
CA ALA A 548 -9.79 -11.81 37.62
C ALA A 548 -8.52 -12.63 37.32
N ALA A 549 -8.67 -13.85 36.79
CA ALA A 549 -7.52 -14.69 36.43
C ALA A 549 -6.79 -14.21 35.16
N ALA A 550 -7.50 -13.57 34.23
CA ALA A 550 -6.94 -13.07 32.97
C ALA A 550 -6.38 -11.64 33.08
N ALA A 551 -6.69 -10.91 34.15
CA ALA A 551 -6.27 -9.53 34.36
C ALA A 551 -4.74 -9.38 34.26
N GLY A 552 -4.27 -8.52 33.34
CA GLY A 552 -2.85 -8.27 33.12
C GLY A 552 -2.08 -9.41 32.44
N SER A 553 -2.77 -10.43 31.92
CA SER A 553 -2.15 -11.54 31.20
C SER A 553 -1.37 -11.07 29.98
N LEU A 554 -0.18 -11.65 29.77
CA LEU A 554 0.63 -11.46 28.56
C LEU A 554 0.28 -12.47 27.45
N LYS A 555 -0.61 -13.43 27.75
CA LYS A 555 -1.15 -14.39 26.79
C LYS A 555 -2.63 -14.10 26.53
N PRO A 556 -3.11 -14.20 25.28
CA PRO A 556 -4.52 -13.97 24.99
C PRO A 556 -5.40 -14.99 25.70
N VAL A 557 -6.44 -14.50 26.36
CA VAL A 557 -7.51 -15.27 26.98
C VAL A 557 -8.82 -14.88 26.31
N VAL A 558 -9.47 -15.83 25.65
CA VAL A 558 -10.78 -15.65 25.03
C VAL A 558 -11.77 -16.64 25.62
N ALA A 559 -13.02 -16.23 25.77
CA ALA A 559 -14.05 -17.04 26.41
C ALA A 559 -15.17 -17.41 25.44
N VAL A 560 -15.71 -18.61 25.56
CA VAL A 560 -16.91 -19.07 24.88
C VAL A 560 -17.96 -19.36 25.94
N MET A 561 -19.00 -18.54 25.96
CA MET A 561 -20.07 -18.59 26.96
C MET A 561 -21.37 -19.00 26.27
N LEU A 562 -21.69 -20.30 26.27
CA LEU A 562 -22.88 -20.79 25.57
C LEU A 562 -24.14 -20.22 26.22
N GLY A 563 -25.03 -19.65 25.40
CA GLY A 563 -26.27 -19.02 25.86
C GLY A 563 -26.11 -17.58 26.39
N ARG A 564 -24.96 -16.94 26.17
CA ARG A 564 -24.72 -15.51 26.45
C ARG A 564 -24.35 -14.76 25.16
N ASP A 565 -24.59 -13.45 25.18
CA ASP A 565 -24.23 -12.54 24.10
C ASP A 565 -22.71 -12.33 24.01
N ASP A 566 -22.25 -11.99 22.80
CA ASP A 566 -20.87 -11.63 22.52
C ASP A 566 -20.55 -10.22 23.04
N GLY A 567 -19.32 -10.02 23.49
CA GLY A 567 -18.85 -8.73 24.00
C GLY A 567 -17.71 -8.92 24.98
N PRO A 568 -17.47 -8.00 25.91
CA PRO A 568 -16.64 -8.29 27.08
C PRO A 568 -17.38 -9.23 28.05
N ILE A 569 -16.66 -10.11 28.77
CA ILE A 569 -17.26 -11.08 29.72
C ILE A 569 -18.12 -10.40 30.79
N GLN A 570 -17.74 -9.18 31.16
CA GLN A 570 -18.50 -8.22 31.95
C GLN A 570 -18.10 -6.79 31.56
N PRO A 571 -18.93 -5.76 31.81
CA PRO A 571 -18.61 -4.37 31.47
C PRO A 571 -17.22 -3.95 31.99
N GLY A 572 -16.38 -3.43 31.10
CA GLY A 572 -15.01 -3.00 31.42
C GLY A 572 -13.94 -4.09 31.42
N SER A 573 -14.32 -5.37 31.28
CA SER A 573 -13.34 -6.47 31.16
C SER A 573 -12.62 -6.47 29.81
N ALA A 574 -11.35 -6.87 29.84
CA ALA A 574 -10.56 -7.11 28.63
C ALA A 574 -10.87 -8.45 27.96
N VAL A 575 -11.48 -9.42 28.67
CA VAL A 575 -11.73 -10.79 28.18
C VAL A 575 -12.93 -10.80 27.21
N PRO A 576 -12.70 -11.08 25.91
CA PRO A 576 -13.78 -11.15 24.94
C PRO A 576 -14.52 -12.49 25.04
N THR A 577 -15.85 -12.44 25.01
CA THR A 577 -16.74 -13.60 24.92
C THR A 577 -17.26 -13.84 23.52
N PHE A 578 -17.51 -15.10 23.21
CA PHE A 578 -18.17 -15.60 22.01
C PHE A 578 -19.28 -16.58 22.39
N SER A 579 -20.37 -16.65 21.63
CA SER A 579 -21.43 -17.63 21.84
C SER A 579 -21.01 -19.04 21.38
N PHE A 580 -20.06 -19.13 20.44
CA PHE A 580 -19.60 -20.39 19.85
C PHE A 580 -18.06 -20.46 19.69
N PRO A 581 -17.45 -21.66 19.65
CA PRO A 581 -15.99 -21.80 19.53
C PRO A 581 -15.38 -21.37 18.19
N GLU A 582 -16.11 -21.49 17.09
CA GLU A 582 -15.58 -21.32 15.74
C GLU A 582 -15.12 -19.88 15.47
N PRO A 583 -15.88 -18.82 15.81
CA PRO A 583 -15.41 -17.44 15.70
C PRO A 583 -14.19 -17.16 16.58
N ALA A 584 -14.18 -17.67 17.83
CA ALA A 584 -13.06 -17.49 18.75
C ALA A 584 -11.77 -18.11 18.19
N ALA A 585 -11.85 -19.35 17.70
CA ALA A 585 -10.73 -20.03 17.08
C ALA A 585 -10.24 -19.33 15.80
N ALA A 586 -11.16 -18.85 14.96
CA ALA A 586 -10.81 -18.11 13.75
C ALA A 586 -10.06 -16.82 14.06
N VAL A 587 -10.48 -16.07 15.09
CA VAL A 587 -9.79 -14.84 15.53
C VAL A 587 -8.39 -15.17 16.07
N LEU A 588 -8.24 -16.17 16.93
CA LEU A 588 -6.92 -16.59 17.41
C LEU A 588 -5.99 -17.00 16.27
N GLY A 589 -6.50 -17.72 15.26
CA GLY A 589 -5.72 -18.10 14.08
C GLY A 589 -5.26 -16.90 13.26
N ARG A 590 -6.12 -15.88 13.10
CA ARG A 590 -5.76 -14.61 12.45
C ARG A 590 -4.68 -13.86 13.23
N MET A 591 -4.79 -13.79 14.56
CA MET A 591 -3.77 -13.17 15.42
C MET A 591 -2.43 -13.90 15.31
N TRP A 592 -2.44 -15.24 15.24
CA TRP A 592 -1.23 -16.03 15.04
C TRP A 592 -0.58 -15.79 13.66
N ARG A 593 -1.37 -15.72 12.58
CA ARG A 593 -0.84 -15.36 11.25
C ARG A 593 -0.22 -13.96 11.24
N TYR A 594 -0.88 -13.00 11.88
CA TYR A 594 -0.35 -11.66 12.04
C TYR A 594 0.96 -11.64 12.85
N ARG A 595 1.07 -12.45 13.93
CA ARG A 595 2.33 -12.63 14.66
C ARG A 595 3.45 -13.15 13.77
N ARG A 596 3.18 -14.19 12.97
CA ARG A 596 4.18 -14.76 12.05
C ARG A 596 4.68 -13.72 11.05
N TRP A 597 3.78 -12.89 10.53
CA TRP A 597 4.17 -11.79 9.64
C TRP A 597 5.05 -10.76 10.36
N LEU A 598 4.71 -10.36 11.59
CA LEU A 598 5.53 -9.47 12.41
C LEU A 598 6.95 -10.00 12.64
N ASP A 599 7.09 -11.31 12.83
CA ASP A 599 8.37 -11.97 13.12
C ASP A 599 9.22 -12.26 11.87
N SER A 600 8.62 -12.20 10.67
CA SER A 600 9.31 -12.55 9.42
C SER A 600 9.33 -11.37 8.45
N GLU A 601 8.24 -11.11 7.74
CA GLU A 601 8.19 -10.17 6.61
C GLU A 601 8.13 -8.70 7.05
N ALA A 602 7.54 -8.39 8.20
CA ALA A 602 7.19 -7.02 8.57
C ALA A 602 8.39 -6.05 8.63
N ALA A 603 9.54 -6.54 9.09
CA ALA A 603 10.79 -5.79 9.16
C ALA A 603 11.87 -6.32 8.21
N ALA A 604 11.57 -7.31 7.37
CA ALA A 604 12.51 -7.85 6.41
C ALA A 604 12.88 -6.76 5.39
N PRO A 605 14.18 -6.44 5.22
CA PRO A 605 14.59 -5.50 4.18
C PRO A 605 14.26 -6.07 2.81
N LEU A 606 13.84 -5.18 1.92
CA LEU A 606 13.78 -5.51 0.50
C LEU A 606 15.21 -5.46 -0.04
N PRO A 607 15.64 -6.44 -0.85
CA PRO A 607 16.96 -6.43 -1.44
C PRO A 607 17.09 -5.28 -2.43
N SER A 608 18.29 -4.74 -2.58
CA SER A 608 18.66 -3.84 -3.65
C SER A 608 19.51 -4.55 -4.71
N PRO A 609 19.63 -4.01 -5.94
CA PRO A 609 20.54 -4.54 -6.95
C PRO A 609 21.98 -4.70 -6.44
N ALA A 610 22.44 -3.74 -5.62
CA ALA A 610 23.77 -3.79 -5.02
C ALA A 610 23.94 -4.97 -4.04
N ASP A 611 22.91 -5.28 -3.24
CA ASP A 611 22.95 -6.41 -2.30
C ASP A 611 23.06 -7.76 -3.02
N LEU A 612 22.50 -7.85 -4.23
CA LEU A 612 22.53 -9.05 -5.07
C LEU A 612 23.77 -9.13 -5.98
N GLY A 613 24.60 -8.08 -6.00
CA GLY A 613 25.78 -7.97 -6.86
C GLY A 613 25.43 -7.85 -8.35
N VAL A 614 24.29 -7.23 -8.68
CA VAL A 614 23.80 -7.08 -10.06
C VAL A 614 23.89 -5.63 -10.53
N GLU A 615 24.13 -5.44 -11.83
CA GLU A 615 24.19 -4.13 -12.48
C GLU A 615 23.00 -3.97 -13.46
N PRO A 616 21.88 -3.34 -13.05
CA PRO A 616 20.68 -3.25 -13.89
C PRO A 616 20.92 -2.60 -15.26
N GLY A 617 21.92 -1.72 -15.38
CA GLY A 617 22.28 -1.08 -16.65
C GLY A 617 22.67 -2.06 -17.77
N ILE A 618 23.24 -3.22 -17.42
CA ILE A 618 23.58 -4.27 -18.40
C ILE A 618 22.29 -4.83 -19.01
N VAL A 619 21.32 -5.19 -18.17
CA VAL A 619 20.04 -5.74 -18.61
C VAL A 619 19.18 -4.70 -19.33
N ALA A 620 19.18 -3.45 -18.86
CA ALA A 620 18.52 -2.36 -19.56
C ALA A 620 19.02 -2.20 -21.00
N THR A 621 20.33 -2.37 -21.23
CA THR A 621 20.92 -2.33 -22.57
C THR A 621 20.45 -3.52 -23.41
N LEU A 622 20.45 -4.74 -22.84
CA LEU A 622 19.95 -5.94 -23.55
C LEU A 622 18.47 -5.82 -23.92
N ILE A 623 17.64 -5.30 -23.02
CA ILE A 623 16.20 -5.07 -23.27
C ILE A 623 16.01 -4.02 -24.35
N ALA A 624 16.74 -2.91 -24.28
CA ALA A 624 16.69 -1.86 -25.30
C ALA A 624 17.09 -2.41 -26.68
N ASP A 625 18.16 -3.20 -26.77
CA ASP A 625 18.61 -3.83 -28.02
C ASP A 625 17.55 -4.77 -28.62
N VAL A 626 16.78 -5.49 -27.79
CA VAL A 626 15.67 -6.34 -28.26
C VAL A 626 14.52 -5.47 -28.79
N LEU A 627 14.13 -4.43 -28.05
CA LEU A 627 13.04 -3.54 -28.43
C LEU A 627 13.38 -2.71 -29.68
N ASP A 628 14.63 -2.25 -29.83
CA ASP A 628 15.12 -1.52 -31.01
C ASP A 628 15.09 -2.37 -32.29
N ARG A 629 15.15 -3.71 -32.17
CA ARG A 629 14.93 -4.64 -33.28
C ARG A 629 13.45 -4.77 -33.67
N GLY A 630 12.53 -4.23 -32.86
CA GLY A 630 11.09 -4.38 -33.01
C GLY A 630 10.53 -5.69 -32.47
N ASP A 631 11.33 -6.42 -31.68
CA ASP A 631 10.95 -7.71 -31.10
C ASP A 631 10.31 -7.50 -29.72
N GLN A 632 9.21 -8.21 -29.45
CA GLN A 632 8.57 -8.24 -28.12
C GLN A 632 8.91 -9.50 -27.32
N THR A 633 9.42 -10.53 -28.00
CA THR A 633 9.81 -11.80 -27.38
C THR A 633 11.31 -11.97 -27.60
N PRO A 634 12.14 -11.84 -26.54
CA PRO A 634 13.57 -12.05 -26.66
C PRO A 634 13.88 -13.46 -27.19
N SER A 635 14.97 -13.60 -27.95
CA SER A 635 15.45 -14.92 -28.34
C SER A 635 15.86 -15.75 -27.10
N LEU A 636 16.04 -17.07 -27.27
CA LEU A 636 16.51 -17.93 -26.17
C LEU A 636 17.86 -17.44 -25.61
N ASP A 637 18.75 -16.91 -26.46
CA ASP A 637 20.05 -16.39 -26.03
C ASP A 637 19.93 -15.05 -25.30
N ASP A 638 19.08 -14.13 -25.79
CA ASP A 638 18.81 -12.85 -25.12
C ASP A 638 18.19 -13.12 -23.73
N CYS A 639 17.20 -14.02 -23.66
CA CYS A 639 16.56 -14.43 -22.41
C CYS A 639 17.59 -15.03 -21.44
N ARG A 640 18.46 -15.93 -21.93
CA ARG A 640 19.55 -16.52 -21.13
C ARG A 640 20.50 -15.46 -20.61
N ALA A 641 20.92 -14.51 -21.45
CA ALA A 641 21.83 -13.43 -21.07
C ALA A 641 21.22 -12.51 -20.00
N ILE A 642 19.93 -12.15 -20.15
CA ILE A 642 19.19 -11.35 -19.16
C ILE A 642 19.13 -12.09 -17.80
N LEU A 643 18.77 -13.38 -17.79
CA LEU A 643 18.69 -14.18 -16.57
C LEU A 643 20.07 -14.30 -15.89
N MET A 644 21.12 -14.61 -16.66
CA MET A 644 22.49 -14.72 -16.14
C MET A 644 23.03 -13.41 -15.57
N ALA A 645 22.68 -12.26 -16.16
CA ALA A 645 23.09 -10.95 -15.66
C ALA A 645 22.53 -10.64 -14.26
N TYR A 646 21.41 -11.28 -13.88
CA TYR A 646 20.86 -11.23 -12.51
C TYR A 646 21.40 -12.34 -11.58
N GLY A 647 22.38 -13.12 -12.04
CA GLY A 647 22.95 -14.24 -11.29
C GLY A 647 22.06 -15.48 -11.24
N LEU A 648 21.05 -15.59 -12.12
CA LEU A 648 20.18 -16.77 -12.17
C LEU A 648 20.91 -17.93 -12.87
N SER A 649 20.92 -19.09 -12.22
CA SER A 649 21.59 -20.29 -12.74
C SER A 649 20.78 -20.90 -13.88
N VAL A 650 21.27 -20.74 -15.10
CA VAL A 650 20.80 -21.44 -16.31
C VAL A 650 21.86 -22.46 -16.74
N PRO A 651 21.48 -23.63 -17.26
CA PRO A 651 22.43 -24.64 -17.74
C PRO A 651 23.21 -24.15 -18.96
N ASP A 652 24.38 -24.76 -19.16
CA ASP A 652 25.21 -24.47 -20.32
C ASP A 652 24.48 -24.86 -21.60
N SER A 653 24.58 -23.98 -22.60
CA SER A 653 23.96 -24.20 -23.90
C SER A 653 24.79 -23.65 -25.04
N ILE A 654 24.65 -24.28 -26.20
CA ILE A 654 25.27 -23.93 -27.47
C ILE A 654 24.15 -23.73 -28.49
N ARG A 655 24.10 -22.53 -29.07
CA ARG A 655 23.26 -22.23 -30.23
C ARG A 655 23.90 -22.75 -31.51
N LEU A 656 23.07 -23.33 -32.37
CA LEU A 656 23.45 -23.77 -33.70
C LEU A 656 22.50 -23.17 -34.73
N ASP A 657 23.05 -22.39 -35.65
CA ASP A 657 22.35 -21.91 -36.85
C ASP A 657 22.54 -22.91 -37.99
N HIS A 658 21.42 -23.34 -38.58
CA HIS A 658 21.31 -24.40 -39.58
C HIS A 658 22.08 -25.68 -39.22
N PRO A 659 21.78 -26.32 -38.06
CA PRO A 659 22.57 -27.44 -37.51
C PRO A 659 22.60 -28.65 -38.44
N THR A 660 23.75 -29.21 -38.80
CA THR A 660 23.82 -30.59 -39.32
C THR A 660 23.87 -31.60 -38.16
N PRO A 661 23.51 -32.89 -38.37
CA PRO A 661 23.69 -33.92 -37.36
C PRO A 661 25.10 -33.94 -36.77
N GLU A 662 26.13 -33.78 -37.59
CA GLU A 662 27.53 -33.74 -37.16
C GLU A 662 27.82 -32.53 -36.27
N SER A 663 27.31 -31.35 -36.63
CA SER A 663 27.49 -30.14 -35.82
C SER A 663 26.76 -30.22 -34.48
N ALA A 664 25.57 -30.83 -34.47
CA ALA A 664 24.79 -31.03 -33.25
C ALA A 664 25.47 -32.03 -32.31
N VAL A 665 25.97 -33.16 -32.85
CA VAL A 665 26.73 -34.14 -32.07
C VAL A 665 28.03 -33.53 -31.52
N ALA A 666 28.75 -32.74 -32.31
CA ALA A 666 29.98 -32.07 -31.84
C ALA A 666 29.70 -31.07 -30.70
N ALA A 667 28.61 -30.32 -30.79
CA ALA A 667 28.17 -29.43 -29.71
C ALA A 667 27.72 -30.22 -28.46
N ALA A 668 26.97 -31.31 -28.63
CA ALA A 668 26.55 -32.18 -27.53
C ALA A 668 27.75 -32.79 -26.80
N ALA A 669 28.77 -33.26 -27.53
CA ALA A 669 30.00 -33.78 -26.96
C ALA A 669 30.79 -32.72 -26.15
N THR A 670 30.68 -31.45 -26.54
CA THR A 670 31.28 -30.33 -25.80
C THR A 670 30.55 -30.06 -24.48
N LEU A 671 29.22 -30.15 -24.48
CA LEU A 671 28.38 -29.95 -23.30
C LEU A 671 28.39 -31.15 -22.34
N GLY A 672 28.66 -32.35 -22.86
CA GLY A 672 28.60 -33.61 -22.13
C GLY A 672 27.18 -34.17 -22.04
N TYR A 673 27.06 -35.49 -22.14
CA TYR A 673 25.78 -36.20 -22.10
C TYR A 673 25.28 -36.47 -20.65
N PRO A 674 23.94 -36.56 -20.44
CA PRO A 674 22.89 -36.33 -21.43
C PRO A 674 22.66 -34.84 -21.73
N VAL A 675 22.11 -34.54 -22.91
CA VAL A 675 21.75 -33.18 -23.35
C VAL A 675 20.26 -33.06 -23.68
N ALA A 676 19.75 -31.83 -23.70
CA ALA A 676 18.46 -31.47 -24.27
C ALA A 676 18.66 -30.67 -25.56
N MET A 677 17.75 -30.83 -26.51
CA MET A 677 17.69 -30.05 -27.75
C MET A 677 16.37 -29.27 -27.78
N LYS A 678 16.44 -27.97 -28.10
CA LYS A 678 15.27 -27.10 -28.20
C LYS A 678 15.33 -26.24 -29.45
N SER A 679 14.22 -26.12 -30.18
CA SER A 679 14.08 -25.12 -31.23
C SER A 679 13.79 -23.73 -30.62
N THR A 680 14.34 -22.68 -31.25
CA THR A 680 14.00 -21.28 -30.92
C THR A 680 12.56 -20.88 -31.29
N ARG A 681 11.92 -21.62 -32.19
CA ARG A 681 10.54 -21.42 -32.64
C ARG A 681 9.70 -22.67 -32.36
N ARG A 682 9.62 -23.04 -31.08
CA ARG A 682 8.85 -24.20 -30.61
C ARG A 682 7.34 -23.99 -30.78
N ARG A 683 6.61 -25.10 -31.01
CA ARG A 683 5.14 -25.15 -30.90
C ARG A 683 4.74 -25.46 -29.46
N ALA A 684 3.46 -25.25 -29.14
CA ALA A 684 2.94 -25.62 -27.83
C ALA A 684 3.13 -27.13 -27.56
N GLY A 685 3.76 -27.47 -26.44
CA GLY A 685 4.07 -28.85 -26.04
C GLY A 685 5.55 -29.06 -25.72
N ARG A 686 5.90 -30.25 -25.20
CA ARG A 686 7.28 -30.63 -24.85
C ARG A 686 7.76 -31.90 -25.56
N SER A 687 7.21 -32.20 -26.74
CA SER A 687 7.64 -33.33 -27.57
C SER A 687 8.71 -32.90 -28.58
N VAL A 688 9.41 -33.88 -29.16
CA VAL A 688 10.42 -33.62 -30.18
C VAL A 688 9.79 -32.92 -31.39
N GLU A 689 8.59 -33.31 -31.79
CA GLU A 689 7.81 -32.70 -32.86
C GLU A 689 7.36 -31.27 -32.54
N ALA A 690 7.21 -30.94 -31.25
CA ALA A 690 6.93 -29.59 -30.77
C ALA A 690 8.20 -28.74 -30.65
N GLY A 691 9.38 -29.32 -30.84
CA GLY A 691 10.67 -28.63 -30.76
C GLY A 691 11.37 -28.74 -29.42
N VAL A 692 11.05 -29.75 -28.60
CA VAL A 692 11.73 -30.03 -27.33
C VAL A 692 12.07 -31.51 -27.23
N ALA A 693 13.36 -31.84 -27.22
CA ALA A 693 13.85 -33.20 -26.96
C ALA A 693 14.69 -33.17 -25.67
N LEU A 694 14.34 -34.02 -24.71
CA LEU A 694 14.98 -34.09 -23.40
C LEU A 694 15.71 -35.43 -23.24
N ASP A 695 16.71 -35.46 -22.36
CA ASP A 695 17.41 -36.68 -21.94
C ASP A 695 18.05 -37.46 -23.10
N LEU A 696 18.73 -36.76 -24.02
CA LEU A 696 19.44 -37.36 -25.15
C LEU A 696 20.78 -37.92 -24.65
N PRO A 697 20.96 -39.25 -24.59
CA PRO A 697 22.08 -39.85 -23.85
C PRO A 697 23.35 -40.02 -24.69
N ASP A 698 23.25 -39.92 -26.00
CA ASP A 698 24.33 -40.21 -26.94
C ASP A 698 24.15 -39.50 -28.29
N ASP A 699 25.15 -39.66 -29.16
CA ASP A 699 25.21 -39.08 -30.51
C ASP A 699 23.99 -39.47 -31.37
N HIS A 700 23.48 -40.70 -31.21
CA HIS A 700 22.36 -41.20 -32.00
C HIS A 700 21.06 -40.50 -31.61
N GLY A 701 20.81 -40.35 -30.30
CA GLY A 701 19.66 -39.60 -29.79
C GLY A 701 19.63 -38.16 -30.27
N VAL A 702 20.80 -37.49 -30.33
CA VAL A 702 20.91 -36.11 -30.84
C VAL A 702 20.59 -36.01 -32.33
N ALA A 703 21.16 -36.90 -33.16
CA ALA A 703 20.91 -36.90 -34.59
C ALA A 703 19.44 -37.21 -34.92
N ASP A 704 18.85 -38.18 -34.23
CA ASP A 704 17.45 -38.58 -34.41
C ASP A 704 16.50 -37.45 -34.01
N ALA A 705 16.74 -36.82 -32.86
CA ALA A 705 15.94 -35.70 -32.39
C ALA A 705 15.93 -34.53 -33.39
N LEU A 706 17.10 -34.19 -33.95
CA LEU A 706 17.21 -33.15 -34.98
C LEU A 706 16.45 -33.51 -36.26
N GLY A 707 16.51 -34.78 -36.68
CA GLY A 707 15.77 -35.28 -37.84
C GLY A 707 14.26 -35.16 -37.67
N VAL A 708 13.75 -35.56 -36.49
CA VAL A 708 12.32 -35.45 -36.15
C VAL A 708 11.88 -33.99 -36.07
N MET A 709 12.67 -33.11 -35.43
CA MET A 709 12.39 -31.68 -35.37
C MET A 709 12.29 -31.06 -36.76
N ARG A 710 13.28 -31.30 -37.63
CA ARG A 710 13.27 -30.79 -39.01
C ARG A 710 12.06 -31.24 -39.80
N THR A 711 11.71 -32.52 -39.67
CA THR A 711 10.55 -33.09 -40.36
C THR A 711 9.24 -32.43 -39.90
N SER A 712 9.14 -32.09 -38.61
CA SER A 712 7.90 -31.61 -38.00
C SER A 712 7.73 -30.09 -38.04
N LEU A 713 8.84 -29.35 -37.92
CA LEU A 713 8.90 -27.90 -37.77
C LEU A 713 9.34 -27.17 -39.05
N GLY A 714 10.07 -27.83 -39.97
CA GLY A 714 10.61 -27.17 -41.16
C GLY A 714 11.64 -26.09 -40.79
N ASP A 715 11.49 -24.90 -41.38
CA ASP A 715 12.35 -23.73 -41.15
C ASP A 715 12.40 -23.31 -39.67
N ASP A 716 11.40 -23.66 -38.86
CA ASP A 716 11.41 -23.39 -37.42
C ASP A 716 12.45 -24.26 -36.67
N ALA A 717 13.02 -25.30 -37.29
CA ALA A 717 14.14 -26.07 -36.77
C ALA A 717 15.52 -25.59 -37.31
N ASP A 718 15.57 -24.49 -38.05
CA ASP A 718 16.85 -23.95 -38.56
C ASP A 718 17.72 -23.37 -37.46
N VAL A 719 17.16 -23.06 -36.30
CA VAL A 719 17.94 -22.59 -35.15
C VAL A 719 17.56 -23.40 -33.93
N VAL A 720 18.51 -24.19 -33.44
CA VAL A 720 18.36 -25.01 -32.24
C VAL A 720 19.39 -24.65 -31.19
N VAL A 721 19.02 -24.90 -29.93
CA VAL A 721 19.86 -24.77 -28.76
C VAL A 721 20.05 -26.16 -28.17
N LEU A 722 21.30 -26.62 -28.11
CA LEU A 722 21.68 -27.77 -27.30
C LEU A 722 22.05 -27.30 -25.90
N GLN A 723 21.60 -28.02 -24.89
CA GLN A 723 21.67 -27.62 -23.49
C GLN A 723 22.08 -28.81 -22.64
N SER A 724 22.99 -28.63 -21.67
CA SER A 724 23.32 -29.67 -20.69
C SER A 724 22.07 -30.05 -19.88
N MET A 725 21.86 -31.34 -19.64
CA MET A 725 20.71 -31.80 -18.87
C MET A 725 20.85 -31.39 -17.40
N VAL A 726 19.78 -30.83 -16.85
CA VAL A 726 19.71 -30.44 -15.44
C VAL A 726 19.57 -31.69 -14.57
N SER A 727 20.18 -31.67 -13.38
CA SER A 727 20.11 -32.81 -12.45
C SER A 727 18.67 -33.07 -12.01
N PRO A 728 18.22 -34.34 -11.92
CA PRO A 728 16.86 -34.66 -11.48
C PRO A 728 16.53 -34.03 -10.13
N GLY A 729 15.31 -33.50 -10.01
CA GLY A 729 14.87 -32.75 -8.85
C GLY A 729 13.37 -32.52 -8.85
N VAL A 730 12.92 -31.57 -8.04
CA VAL A 730 11.52 -31.13 -8.00
C VAL A 730 11.34 -29.98 -9.00
N ASP A 731 10.42 -30.17 -9.95
CA ASP A 731 10.02 -29.13 -10.90
C ASP A 731 9.14 -28.09 -10.20
N VAL A 732 9.55 -26.83 -10.27
CA VAL A 732 8.78 -25.68 -9.77
C VAL A 732 8.57 -24.66 -10.89
N ARG A 733 7.53 -23.84 -10.76
CA ARG A 733 7.25 -22.72 -11.66
C ARG A 733 7.37 -21.41 -10.90
N ILE A 734 8.07 -20.45 -11.50
CA ILE A 734 8.15 -19.06 -11.02
C ILE A 734 7.64 -18.19 -12.17
N ARG A 735 6.47 -17.59 -11.99
CA ARG A 735 5.84 -16.77 -13.03
C ARG A 735 5.65 -15.35 -12.51
N CYS A 736 6.11 -14.37 -13.26
CA CYS A 736 5.85 -12.96 -13.01
C CYS A 736 5.01 -12.38 -14.13
N THR A 737 3.96 -11.64 -13.77
CA THR A 737 3.10 -10.92 -14.70
C THR A 737 2.86 -9.51 -14.19
N THR A 738 2.95 -8.53 -15.07
CA THR A 738 2.76 -7.12 -14.70
C THR A 738 1.27 -6.77 -14.73
N ASP A 739 0.76 -6.33 -13.57
CA ASP A 739 -0.56 -5.70 -13.42
C ASP A 739 -0.42 -4.18 -13.52
N GLU A 740 -1.29 -3.53 -14.29
CA GLU A 740 -1.21 -2.08 -14.53
C GLU A 740 -1.36 -1.24 -13.24
N ARG A 741 -2.11 -1.74 -12.25
CA ARG A 741 -2.41 -1.02 -11.00
C ARG A 741 -1.47 -1.41 -9.86
N LEU A 742 -1.09 -2.68 -9.79
CA LEU A 742 -0.33 -3.26 -8.68
C LEU A 742 1.17 -3.40 -8.99
N GLY A 743 1.56 -3.44 -10.27
CA GLY A 743 2.91 -3.81 -10.69
C GLY A 743 3.09 -5.32 -10.86
N ALA A 744 4.34 -5.78 -10.83
CA ALA A 744 4.63 -7.17 -11.06
C ALA A 744 4.11 -8.05 -9.91
N LEU A 745 3.35 -9.09 -10.27
CA LEU A 745 2.90 -10.16 -9.40
C LEU A 745 3.74 -11.40 -9.67
N LEU A 746 4.42 -11.90 -8.65
CA LEU A 746 5.13 -13.18 -8.69
C LEU A 746 4.21 -14.29 -8.16
N THR A 747 4.07 -15.36 -8.92
CA THR A 747 3.35 -16.59 -8.56
C THR A 747 4.33 -17.76 -8.55
N PHE A 748 4.22 -18.60 -7.52
CA PHE A 748 5.07 -19.76 -7.28
C PHE A 748 4.26 -21.01 -6.97
N GLY A 749 4.74 -22.16 -7.45
CA GLY A 749 4.19 -23.47 -7.12
C GLY A 749 4.86 -24.61 -7.89
N LEU A 750 4.20 -25.77 -7.93
CA LEU A 750 4.66 -26.92 -8.71
C LEU A 750 4.76 -26.59 -10.21
N GLY A 751 5.86 -27.03 -10.82
CA GLY A 751 6.17 -26.81 -12.24
C GLY A 751 6.01 -28.08 -13.08
N GLY A 752 6.43 -27.99 -14.34
CA GLY A 752 6.38 -29.11 -15.27
C GLY A 752 5.05 -29.24 -16.00
N MET A 753 4.84 -30.37 -16.67
CA MET A 753 3.70 -30.58 -17.59
C MET A 753 2.34 -30.64 -16.90
N THR A 754 2.31 -30.97 -15.61
CA THR A 754 1.07 -31.13 -14.83
C THR A 754 0.74 -29.92 -13.97
N ALA A 755 1.57 -28.87 -13.99
CA ALA A 755 1.43 -27.69 -13.15
C ALA A 755 0.03 -27.05 -13.25
N ASP A 756 -0.43 -26.79 -14.48
CA ASP A 756 -1.72 -26.13 -14.73
C ASP A 756 -2.93 -26.95 -14.23
N ALA A 757 -2.79 -28.27 -14.08
CA ALA A 757 -3.86 -29.16 -13.61
C ALA A 757 -3.96 -29.25 -12.08
N ILE A 758 -2.88 -28.95 -11.33
CA ILE A 758 -2.82 -29.08 -9.87
C ILE A 758 -3.35 -27.83 -9.16
N GLY A 759 -3.22 -26.65 -9.80
CA GLY A 759 -3.66 -25.37 -9.24
C GLY A 759 -2.91 -24.98 -7.97
N ASP A 760 -1.63 -25.39 -7.83
CA ASP A 760 -0.75 -24.98 -6.73
C ASP A 760 -0.15 -23.61 -7.06
N GLU A 761 -0.81 -22.54 -6.64
CA GLU A 761 -0.34 -21.18 -6.88
C GLU A 761 -0.39 -20.36 -5.59
N THR A 762 0.77 -19.82 -5.24
CA THR A 762 0.96 -18.87 -4.14
C THR A 762 1.58 -17.61 -4.71
N SER A 763 1.19 -16.41 -4.24
CA SER A 763 1.61 -15.16 -4.90
C SER A 763 2.13 -14.09 -3.93
N ARG A 764 3.02 -13.23 -4.44
CA ARG A 764 3.57 -12.03 -3.77
C ARG A 764 3.69 -10.88 -4.77
N LEU A 765 3.51 -9.64 -4.31
CA LEU A 765 3.87 -8.48 -5.12
C LEU A 765 5.38 -8.29 -5.09
N VAL A 766 5.91 -7.87 -6.24
CA VAL A 766 7.31 -7.49 -6.41
C VAL A 766 7.52 -6.07 -5.87
N PRO A 767 8.65 -5.77 -5.19
CA PRO A 767 9.76 -6.67 -4.83
C PRO A 767 9.46 -7.61 -3.65
N VAL A 768 10.22 -8.72 -3.58
CA VAL A 768 10.04 -9.79 -2.58
C VAL A 768 11.30 -9.90 -1.71
N SER A 769 11.13 -9.83 -0.38
CA SER A 769 12.23 -10.09 0.58
C SER A 769 12.49 -11.58 0.75
N PRO A 770 13.70 -12.02 1.17
CA PRO A 770 14.00 -13.44 1.44
C PRO A 770 12.96 -14.12 2.36
N ALA A 771 12.58 -13.49 3.47
CA ALA A 771 11.57 -14.01 4.38
C ALA A 771 10.18 -14.20 3.72
N ALA A 772 9.83 -13.34 2.78
CA ALA A 772 8.58 -13.44 2.02
C ALA A 772 8.66 -14.56 0.97
N ALA A 773 9.82 -14.77 0.34
CA ALA A 773 10.06 -15.90 -0.56
C ALA A 773 10.06 -17.24 0.20
N GLU A 774 10.62 -17.30 1.42
CA GLU A 774 10.50 -18.47 2.30
C GLU A 774 9.04 -18.80 2.62
N ASN A 775 8.26 -17.80 3.05
CA ASN A 775 6.84 -17.99 3.34
C ASN A 775 6.03 -18.39 2.09
N LEU A 776 6.36 -17.83 0.93
CA LEU A 776 5.79 -18.20 -0.37
C LEU A 776 6.01 -19.70 -0.65
N VAL A 777 7.25 -20.17 -0.48
CA VAL A 777 7.58 -21.59 -0.64
C VAL A 777 6.84 -22.44 0.40
N LEU A 778 6.89 -22.08 1.67
CA LEU A 778 6.24 -22.81 2.77
C LEU A 778 4.72 -22.95 2.60
N ALA A 779 4.06 -21.97 1.99
CA ALA A 779 2.62 -21.98 1.74
C ALA A 779 2.20 -22.88 0.56
N SER A 780 3.14 -23.21 -0.33
CA SER A 780 2.88 -24.01 -1.53
C SER A 780 2.87 -25.53 -1.28
N ARG A 781 2.23 -26.29 -2.17
CA ARG A 781 2.36 -27.76 -2.19
C ARG A 781 3.73 -28.20 -2.68
N ALA A 782 4.44 -27.38 -3.45
CA ALA A 782 5.84 -27.63 -3.83
C ALA A 782 6.74 -27.84 -2.60
N ASN A 783 6.50 -27.15 -1.48
CA ASN A 783 7.24 -27.40 -0.24
C ASN A 783 7.06 -28.83 0.29
N VAL A 784 5.88 -29.44 0.15
CA VAL A 784 5.65 -30.84 0.57
C VAL A 784 6.51 -31.79 -0.26
N ALA A 785 6.62 -31.54 -1.58
CA ALA A 785 7.48 -32.33 -2.47
C ALA A 785 8.97 -32.15 -2.13
N LEU A 786 9.41 -30.92 -1.88
CA LEU A 786 10.78 -30.59 -1.50
C LEU A 786 11.18 -31.25 -0.17
N GLN A 787 10.32 -31.19 0.84
CA GLN A 787 10.53 -31.84 2.13
C GLN A 787 10.59 -33.37 2.00
N SER A 788 9.68 -33.95 1.21
CA SER A 788 9.66 -35.41 0.96
C SER A 788 10.92 -35.90 0.24
N ALA A 789 11.51 -35.06 -0.61
CA ALA A 789 12.76 -35.34 -1.30
C ALA A 789 14.02 -35.00 -0.48
N GLY A 790 13.88 -34.37 0.70
CA GLY A 790 15.01 -33.93 1.53
C GLY A 790 15.85 -32.83 0.89
N ILE A 791 15.25 -31.99 0.05
CA ILE A 791 15.94 -30.93 -0.71
C ILE A 791 15.83 -29.59 0.06
N ALA A 792 16.97 -28.94 0.31
CA ALA A 792 17.03 -27.63 0.93
C ALA A 792 16.50 -26.52 -0.01
N THR A 793 15.87 -25.50 0.55
CA THR A 793 15.17 -24.45 -0.21
C THR A 793 15.99 -23.18 -0.43
N ASP A 794 17.19 -23.06 0.14
CA ASP A 794 17.97 -21.81 0.15
C ASP A 794 18.25 -21.29 -1.27
N ALA A 795 18.69 -22.19 -2.18
CA ALA A 795 18.94 -21.84 -3.57
C ALA A 795 17.66 -21.47 -4.34
N LEU A 796 16.51 -22.04 -3.97
CA LEU A 796 15.22 -21.67 -4.56
C LEU A 796 14.77 -20.28 -4.08
N VAL A 797 14.95 -19.99 -2.79
CA VAL A 797 14.63 -18.69 -2.19
C VAL A 797 15.47 -17.58 -2.86
N ASP A 798 16.77 -17.79 -3.04
CA ASP A 798 17.64 -16.84 -3.76
C ASP A 798 17.18 -16.62 -5.21
N THR A 799 16.85 -17.69 -5.94
CA THR A 799 16.29 -17.60 -7.30
C THR A 799 15.00 -16.77 -7.32
N ILE A 800 14.05 -17.01 -6.42
CA ILE A 800 12.79 -16.25 -6.34
C ILE A 800 13.07 -14.77 -6.09
N VAL A 801 13.99 -14.46 -5.16
CA VAL A 801 14.37 -13.08 -4.83
C VAL A 801 15.00 -12.37 -6.04
N ARG A 802 15.93 -13.02 -6.75
CA ARG A 802 16.57 -12.48 -7.95
C ARG A 802 15.59 -12.26 -9.10
N VAL A 803 14.65 -13.19 -9.31
CA VAL A 803 13.57 -13.05 -10.30
C VAL A 803 12.66 -11.87 -9.93
N ALA A 804 12.28 -11.73 -8.66
CA ALA A 804 11.51 -10.58 -8.21
C ALA A 804 12.29 -9.27 -8.42
N GLN A 805 13.59 -9.23 -8.13
CA GLN A 805 14.40 -8.04 -8.34
C GLN A 805 14.51 -7.66 -9.83
N LEU A 806 14.72 -8.64 -10.72
CA LEU A 806 14.72 -8.43 -12.18
C LEU A 806 13.43 -7.74 -12.65
N MET A 807 12.27 -8.22 -12.16
CA MET A 807 10.97 -7.62 -12.48
C MET A 807 10.76 -6.24 -11.85
N ALA A 808 11.40 -5.94 -10.72
CA ALA A 808 11.31 -4.64 -10.05
C ALA A 808 12.11 -3.57 -10.80
N ASP A 809 13.30 -3.94 -11.28
CA ASP A 809 14.23 -3.03 -11.95
C ASP A 809 13.86 -2.76 -13.42
N HIS A 810 13.18 -3.73 -14.06
CA HIS A 810 12.87 -3.69 -15.49
C HIS A 810 11.36 -3.82 -15.76
N PRO A 811 10.58 -2.73 -15.61
CA PRO A 811 9.14 -2.73 -15.87
C PRO A 811 8.77 -3.03 -17.33
N GLU A 812 9.74 -2.95 -18.25
CA GLU A 812 9.61 -3.37 -19.64
C GLU A 812 9.30 -4.87 -19.76
N ILE A 813 9.71 -5.69 -18.78
CA ILE A 813 9.37 -7.12 -18.74
C ILE A 813 7.90 -7.24 -18.31
N ALA A 814 7.00 -7.47 -19.28
CA ALA A 814 5.58 -7.64 -19.03
C ALA A 814 5.26 -9.03 -18.45
N VAL A 815 5.97 -10.06 -18.93
CA VAL A 815 5.82 -11.45 -18.47
C VAL A 815 7.19 -12.12 -18.40
N LEU A 816 7.43 -12.85 -17.31
CA LEU A 816 8.52 -13.82 -17.19
C LEU A 816 7.95 -15.13 -16.63
N ASP A 817 7.99 -16.21 -17.40
CA ASP A 817 7.49 -17.52 -17.00
C ASP A 817 8.62 -18.55 -17.01
N ILE A 818 9.13 -18.87 -15.82
CA ILE A 818 10.15 -19.90 -15.63
C ILE A 818 9.43 -21.22 -15.35
N ASN A 819 9.42 -22.12 -16.34
CA ASN A 819 8.76 -23.41 -16.23
C ASN A 819 9.46 -24.52 -17.05
N PRO A 820 10.20 -25.44 -16.41
CA PRO A 820 10.46 -25.54 -14.98
C PRO A 820 11.76 -24.82 -14.57
N ALA A 821 11.80 -24.32 -13.34
CA ALA A 821 13.04 -24.34 -12.57
C ALA A 821 13.11 -25.68 -11.83
N ILE A 822 14.27 -26.32 -11.82
CA ILE A 822 14.46 -27.64 -11.19
C ILE A 822 15.29 -27.45 -9.93
N VAL A 823 14.74 -27.87 -8.80
CA VAL A 823 15.39 -27.78 -7.49
C VAL A 823 15.94 -29.16 -7.13
N SER A 824 17.25 -29.25 -6.94
CA SER A 824 17.96 -30.49 -6.62
C SER A 824 18.96 -30.26 -5.48
N GLY A 825 19.65 -31.32 -5.05
CA GLY A 825 20.76 -31.20 -4.09
C GLY A 825 21.94 -30.34 -4.58
N ARG A 826 21.98 -29.98 -5.86
CA ARG A 826 22.99 -29.08 -6.45
C ARG A 826 22.56 -27.62 -6.53
N GLY A 827 21.33 -27.30 -6.11
CA GLY A 827 20.76 -25.95 -6.19
C GLY A 827 19.52 -25.87 -7.07
N CYS A 828 19.17 -24.65 -7.50
CA CYS A 828 18.03 -24.37 -8.37
C CYS A 828 18.52 -23.93 -9.75
N GLN A 829 18.16 -24.66 -10.80
CA GLN A 829 18.54 -24.33 -12.19
C GLN A 829 17.31 -24.09 -13.05
N ILE A 830 17.31 -22.98 -13.81
CA ILE A 830 16.24 -22.62 -14.74
C ILE A 830 16.39 -23.47 -16.00
N ALA A 831 15.56 -24.50 -16.13
CA ALA A 831 15.63 -25.41 -17.26
C ALA A 831 14.98 -24.80 -18.51
N ASP A 832 13.94 -23.98 -18.37
CA ASP A 832 13.28 -23.26 -19.46
C ASP A 832 12.61 -21.97 -18.95
N ALA A 833 12.57 -20.94 -19.79
CA ALA A 833 11.96 -19.65 -19.49
C ALA A 833 11.35 -19.00 -20.74
N GLU A 834 10.25 -18.29 -20.56
CA GLU A 834 9.61 -17.43 -21.57
C GLU A 834 9.54 -16.00 -21.05
N MET A 835 9.85 -15.04 -21.90
CA MET A 835 9.87 -13.62 -21.56
C MET A 835 9.12 -12.82 -22.62
N VAL A 836 8.32 -11.86 -22.19
CA VAL A 836 7.61 -10.91 -23.07
C VAL A 836 7.92 -9.50 -22.59
N LEU A 837 8.37 -8.66 -23.51
CA LEU A 837 8.70 -7.25 -23.31
C LEU A 837 7.57 -6.34 -23.80
N SER A 838 7.47 -5.15 -23.22
CA SER A 838 6.54 -4.09 -23.63
C SER A 838 7.20 -2.72 -23.53
N GLU A 839 6.84 -1.80 -24.44
CA GLU A 839 7.35 -0.42 -24.46
C GLU A 839 6.77 0.48 -23.35
N ASN A 840 5.78 -0.02 -22.59
CA ASN A 840 5.07 0.78 -21.58
C ASN A 840 5.82 0.77 -20.24
N SER A 841 6.71 1.75 -20.04
CA SER A 841 7.23 2.06 -18.71
C SER A 841 6.11 2.59 -17.81
N THR A 842 5.85 1.97 -16.65
CA THR A 842 4.94 2.56 -15.65
C THR A 842 5.53 3.86 -15.11
N PRO A 843 4.72 4.91 -14.85
CA PRO A 843 5.23 6.18 -14.36
C PRO A 843 5.89 6.04 -12.97
N ASP A 844 6.97 6.79 -12.79
CA ASP A 844 7.88 6.81 -11.62
C ASP A 844 7.12 6.87 -10.28
N ALA A 845 7.33 5.84 -9.45
CA ALA A 845 6.64 5.62 -8.17
C ALA A 845 6.99 6.67 -7.09
N ALA A 846 8.01 7.50 -7.29
CA ALA A 846 8.53 8.43 -6.28
C ALA A 846 7.82 9.81 -6.25
N MET A 847 6.96 10.13 -7.21
CA MET A 847 6.30 11.45 -7.24
C MET A 847 5.20 11.56 -6.17
N ARG A 848 5.30 12.58 -5.30
CA ARG A 848 4.20 12.93 -4.38
C ARG A 848 3.01 13.46 -5.15
N ARG A 849 1.86 12.81 -4.99
CA ARG A 849 0.60 13.21 -5.61
C ARG A 849 -0.55 12.97 -4.65
N LEU A 850 -1.49 13.91 -4.59
CA LEU A 850 -2.83 13.62 -4.09
C LEU A 850 -3.53 12.76 -5.15
N ILE A 851 -3.50 11.43 -4.95
CA ILE A 851 -4.24 10.46 -5.76
C ILE A 851 -5.48 10.08 -4.98
#